data_AF-A0A2Z6AKB7-F1
#
_entry.id   AF-A0A2Z6AKB7-F1
#
_cell.length_a   1.000
_cell.length_b   1.000
_cell.length_c   1.000
_cell.angle_alpha   90.00
_cell.angle_beta   90.00
_cell.angle_gamma   90.00
#
_symmetry.space_group_name_H-M   'P 1'
#
loop_
_entity.id
_entity.type
_entity.pdbx_description
1 polymer ?
#
loop_
_entity_poly.entity_id
_entity_poly.type
_entity_poly.pdbx_seq_one_letter_code
_entity_poly.pdbx_strand_id
1 'polypeptide(L)'
;MIIEQQLHGYRQGHELLSGTIRLPPRDQDLVDRLSDLAGPLAPGEKFAPYLTCYPLPSGTHYVLARTWQDREAPRAGCVRTRSLIIPMVEWMSDVDPWTLSAVVTDVGPTAPCKRLSVEAPKGRPLPPVDGAGIELLEALFLEDSSAVAVFGASSPDLIALRILTAIWPSMRRRYTISTFCNSPRTIAKKSFDLVFAPIDARPNFSDWKGRRIDGSRSGSARHPWASRIVEAVFRAPHPSLSELDVFGEMAGDEEGSVQSLRLSMLWEELSRKVDVEPHAALGLLDIANTRSSRRADLVAGLTPAFARAAQAAVANFPPAEAWRFLQVLISKLGNTRWRLSLARSIRSLTASFAAQHPRDAVVAIPSLLEEEGGDFLLSGIAQGLSDAVPFEPVAHMLAELAGRNLLRTVLAAPELIPMTLGVESGIEQPLLHSMADASADERSQAHRRMLPHLVVDKHVDLLSDCLSEPTAQQVVSEVEHLLQANGLQQPMLNGVIVQVARRVGASRDILDVVVRAKNSDIVYTMLKDLIQPTPTDVDWILDTFKDADPRRATLLIDTLQEASRDELQSIFGRAGHLRRVTAVIRSDARSTELLARIAESVPMPAGDLLPLVIEILPDLAGRRGSVLAAKCLYEALVQGSDPSYDKQLATLIDRTGTEVDAQRAIRVGIAADLATPIVSRNLVLFDAAAPVTRKRFINELEALTDMVMARRTLDITYQAAEAASRMLWDSASVNKRGYVRASARLLPYVMEQHGPSASALLVAVFPPVYRELQQESLPEFLSFVFMFLDWDRCKIARRGLAQAALHSRWRPRDVAFAAARAGDAERILRTIAKRDGGMSFLTSVSNDITSIPEPAKKQVWRAIKQIRSDSSLRGKLPFDV
;
A
#
# COMPACT_ATOMS: atom_id res chain seq x y z
N MET A 1 6.47 -22.30 77.91
CA MET A 1 6.12 -23.63 77.37
C MET A 1 5.93 -24.64 78.49
N ILE A 2 5.08 -25.65 78.26
CA ILE A 2 4.93 -26.79 79.18
C ILE A 2 5.81 -27.94 78.66
N ILE A 3 6.67 -28.49 79.54
CA ILE A 3 7.56 -29.61 79.22
C ILE A 3 7.18 -30.81 80.08
N GLU A 4 7.02 -31.95 79.41
CA GLU A 4 6.79 -33.24 80.05
C GLU A 4 8.11 -33.98 80.29
N GLN A 5 8.13 -34.92 81.23
CA GLN A 5 9.33 -35.64 81.61
C GLN A 5 9.10 -37.13 81.69
N GLN A 6 10.15 -37.89 81.39
CA GLN A 6 10.28 -39.30 81.76
C GLN A 6 11.65 -39.53 82.42
N LEU A 7 11.68 -40.38 83.44
CA LEU A 7 12.88 -40.80 84.15
C LEU A 7 13.00 -42.32 84.04
N HIS A 8 14.09 -42.76 83.44
CA HIS A 8 14.43 -44.16 83.26
C HIS A 8 15.61 -44.57 84.14
N GLY A 9 15.64 -45.84 84.50
CA GLY A 9 16.73 -46.43 85.26
C GLY A 9 16.47 -47.90 85.55
N TYR A 10 17.21 -48.46 86.50
CA TYR A 10 17.22 -49.90 86.74
C TYR A 10 16.44 -50.26 88.01
N ARG A 11 15.43 -51.14 87.87
CA ARG A 11 14.73 -51.79 89.00
C ARG A 11 14.59 -53.30 88.80
N GLN A 12 13.96 -53.73 87.71
CA GLN A 12 13.86 -55.15 87.28
C GLN A 12 14.42 -55.35 85.85
N GLY A 13 15.44 -54.56 85.53
CA GLY A 13 15.82 -54.22 84.16
C GLY A 13 15.77 -52.71 83.97
N HIS A 14 16.19 -52.24 82.80
CA HIS A 14 16.06 -50.84 82.43
C HIS A 14 14.59 -50.54 82.10
N GLU A 15 13.93 -49.74 82.93
CA GLU A 15 12.50 -49.44 82.84
C GLU A 15 12.19 -47.96 83.12
N LEU A 16 10.98 -47.53 82.75
CA LEU A 16 10.45 -46.22 83.11
C LEU A 16 10.10 -46.18 84.61
N LEU A 17 10.78 -45.31 85.36
CA LEU A 17 10.62 -45.20 86.81
C LEU A 17 9.59 -44.15 87.22
N SER A 18 9.51 -43.06 86.46
CA SER A 18 8.57 -41.95 86.69
C SER A 18 8.32 -41.24 85.36
N GLY A 19 7.11 -40.74 85.13
CA GLY A 19 6.79 -39.96 83.94
C GLY A 19 5.55 -39.10 84.12
N THR A 20 5.49 -37.97 83.42
CA THR A 20 4.33 -37.06 83.44
C THR A 20 3.46 -37.15 82.18
N ILE A 21 3.92 -37.90 81.18
CA ILE A 21 3.21 -38.19 79.93
C ILE A 21 3.26 -39.68 79.61
N ARG A 22 2.18 -40.20 79.02
CA ARG A 22 2.14 -41.51 78.37
C ARG A 22 2.31 -41.34 76.87
N LEU A 23 3.38 -41.89 76.31
CA LEU A 23 3.69 -41.81 74.88
C LEU A 23 3.00 -42.95 74.10
N PRO A 24 2.73 -42.77 72.80
CA PRO A 24 2.32 -43.86 71.92
C PRO A 24 3.34 -45.01 71.92
N PRO A 25 2.94 -46.27 71.65
CA PRO A 25 3.84 -47.42 71.80
C PRO A 25 5.17 -47.32 71.04
N ARG A 26 5.16 -46.82 69.80
CA ARG A 26 6.39 -46.64 68.99
C ARG A 26 7.32 -45.56 69.54
N ASP A 27 6.75 -44.51 70.11
CA ASP A 27 7.51 -43.41 70.71
C ASP A 27 8.12 -43.86 72.04
N GLN A 28 7.34 -44.57 72.86
CA GLN A 28 7.81 -45.12 74.13
C GLN A 28 8.94 -46.13 73.91
N ASP A 29 8.81 -47.06 72.95
CA ASP A 29 9.86 -48.03 72.59
C ASP A 29 11.17 -47.33 72.20
N LEU A 30 11.09 -46.23 71.44
CA LEU A 30 12.27 -45.45 71.10
C LEU A 30 12.92 -44.83 72.35
N VAL A 31 12.13 -44.20 73.22
CA VAL A 31 12.64 -43.58 74.46
C VAL A 31 13.25 -44.62 75.38
N ASP A 32 12.58 -45.76 75.60
CA ASP A 32 13.05 -46.84 76.46
C ASP A 32 14.41 -47.39 75.98
N ARG A 33 14.58 -47.53 74.66
CA ARG A 33 15.85 -47.96 74.05
C ARG A 33 16.94 -46.91 74.11
N LEU A 34 16.62 -45.64 73.83
CA LEU A 34 17.63 -44.57 73.76
C LEU A 34 17.97 -43.96 75.12
N SER A 35 17.18 -44.22 76.15
CA SER A 35 17.46 -43.83 77.54
C SER A 35 18.41 -44.79 78.26
N ASP A 36 18.66 -45.97 77.69
CA ASP A 36 19.71 -46.86 78.18
C ASP A 36 21.11 -46.37 77.74
N LEU A 37 22.14 -46.99 78.30
CA LEU A 37 23.54 -46.66 78.05
C LEU A 37 23.89 -46.72 76.56
N ALA A 38 24.57 -45.69 76.07
CA ALA A 38 24.97 -45.56 74.67
C ALA A 38 26.20 -46.42 74.29
N GLY A 39 26.06 -47.75 74.32
CA GLY A 39 27.10 -48.72 73.99
C GLY A 39 27.69 -49.43 75.21
N PRO A 40 28.48 -50.49 75.02
CA PRO A 40 29.06 -51.24 76.14
C PRO A 40 30.06 -50.38 76.92
N LEU A 41 30.14 -50.61 78.23
CA LEU A 41 31.07 -49.96 79.14
C LEU A 41 31.87 -51.03 79.89
N ALA A 42 33.19 -50.91 79.92
CA ALA A 42 34.03 -51.88 80.62
C ALA A 42 33.84 -51.76 82.15
N PRO A 43 34.06 -52.85 82.92
CA PRO A 43 34.02 -52.78 84.38
C PRO A 43 34.97 -51.70 84.93
N GLY A 44 34.45 -50.79 85.75
CA GLY A 44 35.22 -49.70 86.36
C GLY A 44 35.42 -48.44 85.50
N GLU A 45 35.04 -48.48 84.21
CA GLU A 45 35.08 -47.33 83.32
C GLU A 45 34.04 -46.27 83.74
N LYS A 46 34.40 -44.99 83.62
CA LYS A 46 33.56 -43.85 84.01
C LYS A 46 33.35 -42.93 82.82
N PHE A 47 32.14 -42.40 82.69
CA PHE A 47 31.82 -41.37 81.71
C PHE A 47 31.18 -40.16 82.38
N ALA A 48 31.37 -38.98 81.77
CA ALA A 48 30.69 -37.76 82.20
C ALA A 48 29.23 -37.77 81.73
N PRO A 49 28.28 -37.22 82.51
CA PRO A 49 26.87 -37.19 82.10
C PRO A 49 26.71 -36.56 80.72
N TYR A 50 25.96 -37.20 79.84
CA TYR A 50 25.86 -36.81 78.44
C TYR A 50 24.45 -36.51 78.01
N LEU A 51 24.32 -35.76 76.93
CA LEU A 51 23.06 -35.42 76.29
C LEU A 51 22.79 -36.36 75.12
N THR A 52 21.52 -36.72 74.97
CA THR A 52 20.99 -37.35 73.75
C THR A 52 19.79 -36.55 73.29
N CYS A 53 19.79 -36.08 72.05
CA CYS A 53 18.68 -35.34 71.46
C CYS A 53 18.19 -36.02 70.17
N TYR A 54 16.88 -36.20 70.04
CA TYR A 54 16.27 -36.88 68.89
C TYR A 54 14.76 -36.61 68.78
N PRO A 55 14.18 -36.67 67.57
CA PRO A 55 12.73 -36.63 67.38
C PRO A 55 12.09 -37.98 67.71
N LEU A 56 10.84 -37.96 68.19
CA LEU A 56 10.04 -39.18 68.31
C LEU A 56 9.48 -39.61 66.95
N PRO A 57 9.24 -40.92 66.71
CA PRO A 57 8.72 -41.45 65.45
C PRO A 57 7.38 -40.85 65.02
N SER A 58 6.52 -40.46 65.96
CA SER A 58 5.27 -39.76 65.67
C SER A 58 5.46 -38.37 65.07
N GLY A 59 6.65 -37.77 65.20
CA GLY A 59 6.94 -36.39 64.80
C GLY A 59 6.29 -35.32 65.69
N THR A 60 5.60 -35.72 66.76
CA THR A 60 4.83 -34.82 67.64
C THR A 60 5.68 -34.16 68.72
N HIS A 61 6.76 -34.82 69.15
CA HIS A 61 7.64 -34.34 70.18
C HIS A 61 9.11 -34.56 69.82
N TYR A 62 9.96 -33.75 70.42
CA TYR A 62 11.41 -33.87 70.39
C TYR A 62 11.92 -34.15 71.80
N VAL A 63 12.94 -35.01 71.92
CA VAL A 63 13.52 -35.42 73.18
C VAL A 63 14.86 -34.73 73.38
N LEU A 64 15.06 -34.12 74.55
CA LEU A 64 16.36 -33.77 75.08
C LEU A 64 16.55 -34.55 76.37
N ALA A 65 17.41 -35.56 76.34
CA ALA A 65 17.68 -36.42 77.47
C ALA A 65 19.08 -36.18 78.02
N ARG A 66 19.24 -36.26 79.34
CA ARG A 66 20.54 -36.33 80.00
C ARG A 66 20.68 -37.66 80.72
N THR A 67 21.80 -38.33 80.51
CA THR A 67 22.11 -39.64 81.09
C THR A 67 23.27 -39.52 82.05
N TRP A 68 23.09 -40.05 83.26
CA TRP A 68 24.10 -40.16 84.30
C TRP A 68 24.41 -41.63 84.56
N GLN A 69 25.68 -41.92 84.85
CA GLN A 69 26.05 -43.23 85.37
C GLN A 69 25.44 -43.43 86.77
N ASP A 70 24.71 -44.54 86.98
CA ASP A 70 24.17 -44.89 88.30
C ASP A 70 25.26 -45.56 89.13
N ARG A 71 25.85 -44.80 90.06
CA ARG A 71 26.97 -45.26 90.89
C ARG A 71 26.54 -46.08 92.10
N GLU A 72 25.24 -46.07 92.41
CA GLU A 72 24.67 -46.82 93.53
C GLU A 72 24.23 -48.22 93.08
N ALA A 73 24.09 -48.43 91.78
CA ALA A 73 23.76 -49.72 91.21
C ALA A 73 24.94 -50.72 91.30
N PRO A 74 24.69 -52.00 91.64
CA PRO A 74 25.74 -53.01 91.83
C PRO A 74 26.38 -53.51 90.51
N ARG A 75 25.79 -53.18 89.36
CA ARG A 75 26.23 -53.66 88.04
C ARG A 75 26.80 -52.52 87.20
N ALA A 76 27.98 -52.75 86.61
CA ALA A 76 28.57 -51.82 85.64
C ALA A 76 27.63 -51.59 84.44
N GLY A 77 27.54 -50.34 84.00
CA GLY A 77 26.70 -49.93 82.86
C GLY A 77 25.27 -49.53 83.21
N CYS A 78 24.87 -49.57 84.49
CA CYS A 78 23.58 -49.00 84.90
C CYS A 78 23.60 -47.48 84.80
N VAL A 79 22.48 -46.92 84.34
CA VAL A 79 22.32 -45.48 84.13
C VAL A 79 20.99 -44.98 84.67
N ARG A 80 20.94 -43.67 84.92
CA ARG A 80 19.71 -42.91 85.10
C ARG A 80 19.60 -41.93 83.96
N THR A 81 18.47 -41.91 83.26
CA THR A 81 18.26 -40.98 82.16
C THR A 81 16.98 -40.20 82.37
N ARG A 82 17.10 -38.87 82.34
CA ARG A 82 15.95 -37.97 82.35
C ARG A 82 15.75 -37.42 80.95
N SER A 83 14.57 -37.69 80.39
CA SER A 83 14.14 -37.22 79.08
C SER A 83 13.15 -36.09 79.25
N LEU A 84 13.48 -34.90 78.72
CA LEU A 84 12.53 -33.83 78.49
C LEU A 84 11.79 -34.11 77.18
N ILE A 85 10.47 -34.22 77.25
CA ILE A 85 9.58 -34.46 76.11
C ILE A 85 8.96 -33.12 75.71
N ILE A 86 9.45 -32.55 74.60
CA ILE A 86 9.16 -31.18 74.18
C ILE A 86 8.22 -31.25 72.97
N PRO A 87 7.07 -30.55 72.97
CA PRO A 87 6.22 -30.46 71.78
C PRO A 87 7.00 -29.96 70.57
N MET A 88 6.83 -30.58 69.41
CA MET A 88 7.64 -30.29 68.22
C MET A 88 7.49 -28.83 67.77
N VAL A 89 6.28 -28.27 67.86
CA VAL A 89 6.00 -26.87 67.51
C VAL A 89 6.83 -25.91 68.37
N GLU A 90 6.94 -26.18 69.67
CA GLU A 90 7.75 -25.39 70.60
C GLU A 90 9.25 -25.58 70.30
N TRP A 91 9.69 -26.82 70.04
CA TRP A 91 11.09 -27.11 69.70
C TRP A 91 11.58 -26.44 68.42
N MET A 92 10.72 -26.31 67.42
CA MET A 92 11.00 -25.62 66.15
C MET A 92 10.92 -24.08 66.27
N SER A 93 10.37 -23.57 67.37
CA SER A 93 10.25 -22.14 67.64
C SER A 93 11.45 -21.62 68.47
N ASP A 94 11.33 -20.46 69.10
CA ASP A 94 12.40 -19.77 69.86
C ASP A 94 12.82 -20.44 71.19
N VAL A 95 12.76 -21.77 71.27
CA VAL A 95 13.23 -22.52 72.44
C VAL A 95 14.76 -22.63 72.38
N ASP A 96 15.43 -22.23 73.45
CA ASP A 96 16.88 -22.35 73.59
C ASP A 96 17.29 -23.75 74.13
N PRO A 97 17.99 -24.59 73.35
CA PRO A 97 18.51 -25.89 73.79
C PRO A 97 19.37 -25.81 75.05
N TRP A 98 20.12 -24.72 75.22
CA TRP A 98 21.00 -24.54 76.37
C TRP A 98 20.22 -24.43 77.67
N THR A 99 19.16 -23.61 77.68
CA THR A 99 18.25 -23.50 78.82
C THR A 99 17.63 -24.85 79.18
N LEU A 100 17.20 -25.64 78.19
CA LEU A 100 16.65 -26.98 78.45
C LEU A 100 17.68 -27.95 79.02
N SER A 101 18.93 -27.88 78.54
CA SER A 101 20.04 -28.65 79.08
C SER A 101 20.33 -28.29 80.54
N ALA A 102 20.28 -27.00 80.90
CA ALA A 102 20.40 -26.56 82.28
C ALA A 102 19.24 -27.11 83.14
N VAL A 103 18.00 -27.00 82.67
CA VAL A 103 16.81 -27.51 83.37
C VAL A 103 16.91 -29.01 83.64
N VAL A 104 17.28 -29.84 82.65
CA VAL A 104 17.42 -31.29 82.87
C VAL A 104 18.56 -31.60 83.85
N THR A 105 19.63 -30.80 83.82
CA THR A 105 20.79 -30.94 84.72
C THR A 105 20.42 -30.60 86.16
N ASP A 106 19.71 -29.50 86.38
CA ASP A 106 19.30 -29.01 87.71
C ASP A 106 18.31 -29.96 88.40
N VAL A 107 17.39 -30.59 87.64
CA VAL A 107 16.46 -31.58 88.20
C VAL A 107 17.18 -32.88 88.58
N GLY A 108 18.24 -33.23 87.86
CA GLY A 108 19.12 -34.35 88.19
C GLY A 108 18.52 -35.75 87.98
N PRO A 109 19.27 -36.82 88.31
CA PRO A 109 18.95 -38.20 87.95
C PRO A 109 17.93 -38.92 88.86
N THR A 110 17.54 -38.34 90.00
CA THR A 110 16.79 -39.07 91.05
C THR A 110 15.43 -38.47 91.39
N ALA A 111 15.21 -37.17 91.17
CA ALA A 111 13.94 -36.52 91.52
C ALA A 111 12.74 -37.10 90.75
N PRO A 112 11.54 -37.23 91.35
CA PRO A 112 10.35 -37.68 90.61
C PRO A 112 10.01 -36.70 89.47
N CYS A 113 9.46 -37.22 88.37
CA CYS A 113 9.05 -36.39 87.23
C CYS A 113 7.90 -35.48 87.62
N LYS A 114 8.00 -34.21 87.22
CA LYS A 114 6.94 -33.21 87.35
C LYS A 114 6.81 -32.43 86.05
N ARG A 115 5.59 -31.98 85.72
CA ARG A 115 5.38 -31.08 84.59
C ARG A 115 6.09 -29.76 84.87
N LEU A 116 6.93 -29.31 83.95
CA LEU A 116 7.67 -28.06 84.10
C LEU A 116 7.01 -26.97 83.26
N SER A 117 6.81 -25.80 83.86
CA SER A 117 6.60 -24.57 83.12
C SER A 117 7.95 -23.88 82.98
N VAL A 118 8.48 -23.86 81.76
CA VAL A 118 9.72 -23.15 81.44
C VAL A 118 9.35 -21.89 80.67
N GLU A 119 9.72 -20.73 81.21
CA GLU A 119 9.69 -19.48 80.44
C GLU A 119 10.70 -19.63 79.31
N ALA A 120 10.26 -19.44 78.06
CA ALA A 120 11.16 -19.45 76.91
C ALA A 120 12.07 -18.21 77.00
N PRO A 121 13.34 -18.33 77.40
CA PRO A 121 14.17 -17.15 77.58
C PRO A 121 14.64 -16.66 76.22
N LYS A 122 14.69 -15.35 76.03
CA LYS A 122 15.37 -14.75 74.87
C LYS A 122 16.86 -15.11 74.92
N GLY A 123 17.40 -15.50 73.76
CA GLY A 123 18.69 -16.15 73.58
C GLY A 123 19.78 -15.65 74.53
N ARG A 124 20.22 -16.52 75.44
CA ARG A 124 21.40 -16.24 76.27
C ARG A 124 22.65 -16.33 75.41
N PRO A 125 23.66 -15.47 75.62
CA PRO A 125 24.91 -15.59 74.89
C PRO A 125 25.62 -16.89 75.29
N LEU A 126 26.05 -17.68 74.30
CA LEU A 126 26.78 -18.93 74.49
C LEU A 126 28.30 -18.70 74.44
N PRO A 127 29.10 -19.36 75.30
CA PRO A 127 30.55 -19.21 75.31
C PRO A 127 31.16 -19.84 74.03
N PRO A 128 32.17 -19.21 73.42
CA PRO A 128 32.76 -19.70 72.17
C PRO A 128 33.42 -21.07 72.35
N VAL A 129 33.56 -21.80 71.24
CA VAL A 129 34.22 -23.12 71.20
C VAL A 129 35.60 -22.98 70.57
N ASP A 130 36.61 -23.56 71.22
CA ASP A 130 37.97 -23.73 70.68
C ASP A 130 38.24 -25.20 70.33
N GLY A 131 39.06 -25.46 69.29
CA GLY A 131 39.45 -26.81 68.85
C GLY A 131 39.03 -27.15 67.40
N ALA A 132 38.65 -28.40 67.15
CA ALA A 132 38.34 -29.01 65.83
C ALA A 132 37.08 -28.48 65.12
N GLY A 133 36.72 -27.21 65.35
CA GLY A 133 35.44 -26.67 64.92
C GLY A 133 35.29 -26.55 63.41
N ILE A 134 36.37 -26.23 62.69
CA ILE A 134 36.32 -26.01 61.23
C ILE A 134 36.01 -27.32 60.49
N GLU A 135 36.77 -28.39 60.76
CA GLU A 135 36.56 -29.69 60.09
C GLU A 135 35.17 -30.26 60.39
N LEU A 136 34.69 -30.10 61.63
CA LEU A 136 33.35 -30.53 62.02
C LEU A 136 32.26 -29.79 61.24
N LEU A 137 32.32 -28.46 61.17
CA LEU A 137 31.31 -27.67 60.47
C LEU A 137 31.37 -27.87 58.96
N GLU A 138 32.56 -28.10 58.39
CA GLU A 138 32.69 -28.52 56.99
C GLU A 138 31.99 -29.85 56.74
N ALA A 139 32.26 -30.87 57.56
CA ALA A 139 31.63 -32.18 57.42
C ALA A 139 30.11 -32.12 57.55
N LEU A 140 29.58 -31.28 58.45
CA LEU A 140 28.15 -31.15 58.68
C LEU A 140 27.43 -30.32 57.61
N PHE A 141 28.04 -29.21 57.18
CA PHE A 141 27.34 -28.20 56.39
C PHE A 141 27.88 -28.00 54.97
N LEU A 142 29.11 -28.41 54.66
CA LEU A 142 29.77 -28.12 53.38
C LEU A 142 30.15 -29.37 52.58
N GLU A 143 30.35 -30.53 53.23
CA GLU A 143 30.62 -31.82 52.59
C GLU A 143 29.33 -32.66 52.38
N ASP A 144 29.38 -33.76 51.64
CA ASP A 144 28.21 -34.62 51.45
C ASP A 144 27.61 -35.09 52.78
N SER A 145 26.28 -35.01 52.87
CA SER A 145 25.56 -35.28 54.11
C SER A 145 25.83 -36.71 54.57
N SER A 146 26.62 -36.81 55.64
CA SER A 146 26.98 -38.07 56.28
C SER A 146 26.94 -37.88 57.79
N ALA A 147 26.62 -38.95 58.50
CA ALA A 147 26.67 -38.94 59.95
C ALA A 147 28.12 -38.71 60.41
N VAL A 148 28.31 -37.89 61.44
CA VAL A 148 29.64 -37.46 61.91
C VAL A 148 29.91 -37.99 63.32
N ALA A 149 31.08 -38.62 63.52
CA ALA A 149 31.57 -39.04 64.83
C ALA A 149 32.83 -38.26 65.19
N VAL A 150 32.78 -37.53 66.31
CA VAL A 150 33.89 -36.71 66.81
C VAL A 150 34.52 -37.40 68.00
N PHE A 151 35.81 -37.72 67.89
CA PHE A 151 36.56 -38.45 68.92
C PHE A 151 37.38 -37.49 69.78
N GLY A 152 37.27 -37.59 71.11
CA GLY A 152 38.14 -36.83 72.03
C GLY A 152 37.87 -35.32 72.09
N ALA A 153 36.65 -34.87 71.82
CA ALA A 153 36.27 -33.46 71.96
C ALA A 153 36.36 -32.98 73.42
N SER A 154 36.87 -31.78 73.64
CA SER A 154 37.02 -31.18 74.99
C SER A 154 35.71 -30.74 75.64
N SER A 155 34.73 -30.33 74.82
CA SER A 155 33.45 -29.75 75.28
C SER A 155 32.26 -30.22 74.44
N PRO A 156 31.98 -31.53 74.37
CA PRO A 156 30.97 -32.10 73.46
C PRO A 156 29.56 -31.56 73.72
N ASP A 157 29.18 -31.30 74.97
CA ASP A 157 27.90 -30.67 75.33
C ASP A 157 27.77 -29.25 74.74
N LEU A 158 28.81 -28.42 74.88
CA LEU A 158 28.78 -27.04 74.36
C LEU A 158 28.69 -27.02 72.83
N ILE A 159 29.49 -27.85 72.16
CA ILE A 159 29.48 -27.98 70.70
C ILE A 159 28.10 -28.40 70.21
N ALA A 160 27.52 -29.44 70.83
CA ALA A 160 26.20 -29.94 70.49
C ALA A 160 25.11 -28.90 70.66
N LEU A 161 25.11 -28.17 71.77
CA LEU A 161 24.12 -27.14 72.05
C LEU A 161 24.25 -25.97 71.08
N ARG A 162 25.47 -25.50 70.76
CA ARG A 162 25.68 -24.44 69.77
C ARG A 162 25.17 -24.85 68.38
N ILE A 163 25.41 -26.09 67.96
CA ILE A 163 24.89 -26.60 66.67
C ILE A 163 23.35 -26.66 66.70
N LEU A 164 22.75 -27.24 67.74
CA LEU A 164 21.28 -27.31 67.87
C LEU A 164 20.60 -25.93 67.92
N THR A 165 21.28 -24.93 68.48
CA THR A 165 20.81 -23.54 68.48
C THR A 165 20.96 -22.90 67.10
N ALA A 166 22.06 -23.19 66.37
CA ALA A 166 22.37 -22.53 65.11
C ALA A 166 21.55 -23.04 63.92
N ILE A 167 21.18 -24.33 63.91
CA ILE A 167 20.39 -24.91 62.82
C ILE A 167 18.96 -24.38 62.79
N TRP A 168 18.42 -24.18 61.59
CA TRP A 168 17.10 -23.57 61.37
C TRP A 168 15.96 -24.57 61.66
N PRO A 169 14.72 -24.10 61.86
CA PRO A 169 13.61 -24.90 62.40
C PRO A 169 13.37 -26.26 61.73
N SER A 170 13.37 -26.32 60.39
CA SER A 170 13.08 -27.56 59.66
C SER A 170 14.20 -28.61 59.78
N MET A 171 15.47 -28.18 59.84
CA MET A 171 16.60 -29.07 60.12
C MET A 171 16.58 -29.53 61.57
N ARG A 172 16.30 -28.61 62.48
CA ARG A 172 16.21 -28.84 63.92
C ARG A 172 15.15 -29.87 64.31
N ARG A 173 14.05 -29.96 63.55
CA ARG A 173 12.97 -30.96 63.70
C ARG A 173 13.48 -32.41 63.64
N ARG A 174 14.52 -32.68 62.86
CA ARG A 174 14.99 -34.05 62.55
C ARG A 174 16.39 -34.38 63.06
N TYR A 175 17.12 -33.36 63.53
CA TYR A 175 18.52 -33.51 63.89
C TYR A 175 18.67 -34.47 65.08
N THR A 176 19.68 -35.32 65.02
CA THR A 176 19.95 -36.35 66.04
C THR A 176 21.37 -36.23 66.54
N ILE A 177 21.54 -36.13 67.85
CA ILE A 177 22.85 -35.89 68.44
C ILE A 177 23.04 -36.61 69.78
N SER A 178 24.25 -37.10 70.03
CA SER A 178 24.65 -37.73 71.30
C SER A 178 26.03 -37.21 71.72
N THR A 179 26.15 -36.59 72.89
CA THR A 179 27.43 -36.01 73.37
C THR A 179 28.36 -37.04 74.01
N PHE A 180 27.91 -38.30 74.05
CA PHE A 180 28.72 -39.49 74.33
C PHE A 180 28.08 -40.72 73.69
N CYS A 181 28.90 -41.62 73.16
CA CYS A 181 28.56 -43.00 72.85
C CYS A 181 29.84 -43.84 72.67
N ASN A 182 29.79 -45.09 73.12
CA ASN A 182 30.84 -46.08 72.91
C ASN A 182 30.63 -46.90 71.62
N SER A 183 29.48 -46.81 70.98
CA SER A 183 29.17 -47.45 69.70
C SER A 183 28.23 -46.59 68.85
N PRO A 184 28.20 -46.75 67.51
CA PRO A 184 27.29 -46.00 66.65
C PRO A 184 25.83 -46.09 67.11
N ARG A 185 25.14 -44.95 67.17
CA ARG A 185 23.72 -44.89 67.54
C ARG A 185 22.84 -44.78 66.30
N THR A 186 21.69 -45.46 66.32
CA THR A 186 20.75 -45.46 65.20
C THR A 186 19.29 -45.33 65.62
N ILE A 187 18.49 -44.73 64.74
CA ILE A 187 17.02 -44.71 64.77
C ILE A 187 16.53 -45.23 63.43
N ALA A 188 15.71 -46.28 63.43
CA ALA A 188 15.22 -46.92 62.21
C ALA A 188 16.33 -47.21 61.17
N LYS A 189 17.48 -47.72 61.64
CA LYS A 189 18.72 -47.99 60.85
C LYS A 189 19.45 -46.76 60.30
N LYS A 190 18.93 -45.54 60.48
CA LYS A 190 19.67 -44.29 60.21
C LYS A 190 20.62 -44.00 61.36
N SER A 191 21.88 -43.71 61.07
CA SER A 191 22.84 -43.22 62.08
C SER A 191 22.42 -41.84 62.60
N PHE A 192 22.77 -41.54 63.84
CA PHE A 192 22.65 -40.19 64.38
C PHE A 192 23.47 -39.20 63.54
N ASP A 193 22.98 -37.98 63.34
CA ASP A 193 23.64 -36.99 62.49
C ASP A 193 24.99 -36.55 63.08
N LEU A 194 25.08 -36.41 64.41
CA LEU A 194 26.33 -36.11 65.12
C LEU A 194 26.47 -36.94 66.41
N VAL A 195 27.60 -37.61 66.61
CA VAL A 195 27.93 -38.28 67.86
C VAL A 195 29.32 -37.93 68.34
N PHE A 196 29.50 -37.90 69.66
CA PHE A 196 30.79 -37.73 70.30
C PHE A 196 31.18 -39.02 71.02
N ALA A 197 32.45 -39.41 70.91
CA ALA A 197 32.95 -40.64 71.48
C ALA A 197 34.35 -40.44 72.10
N PRO A 198 34.72 -41.22 73.14
CA PRO A 198 36.10 -41.24 73.61
C PRO A 198 37.01 -41.85 72.53
N ILE A 199 38.30 -41.48 72.54
CA ILE A 199 39.28 -41.96 71.55
C ILE A 199 39.34 -43.50 71.56
N ASP A 200 39.22 -44.12 72.73
CA ASP A 200 39.28 -45.57 72.92
C ASP A 200 38.08 -46.32 72.32
N ALA A 201 36.96 -45.63 72.06
CA ALA A 201 35.80 -46.22 71.39
C ALA A 201 35.94 -46.27 69.85
N ARG A 202 36.98 -45.66 69.28
CA ARG A 202 37.20 -45.61 67.82
C ARG A 202 37.17 -46.98 67.11
N PRO A 203 37.67 -48.09 67.68
CA PRO A 203 37.54 -49.42 67.07
C PRO A 203 36.09 -49.85 66.84
N ASN A 204 35.15 -49.43 67.69
CA ASN A 204 33.72 -49.77 67.56
C ASN A 204 33.05 -49.06 66.37
N PHE A 205 33.75 -48.12 65.71
CA PHE A 205 33.31 -47.40 64.51
C PHE A 205 34.08 -47.85 63.25
N SER A 206 34.80 -48.98 63.28
CA SER A 206 35.60 -49.45 62.13
C SER A 206 34.76 -49.66 60.87
N ASP A 207 33.62 -50.36 61.01
CA ASP A 207 32.70 -50.72 59.92
C ASP A 207 31.61 -49.68 59.69
N TRP A 208 31.65 -48.57 60.44
CA TRP A 208 30.69 -47.48 60.32
C TRP A 208 31.05 -46.56 59.16
N LYS A 209 30.05 -46.29 58.29
CA LYS A 209 30.23 -45.57 57.02
C LYS A 209 30.27 -44.05 57.13
N GLY A 210 30.13 -43.49 58.33
CA GLY A 210 30.11 -42.03 58.54
C GLY A 210 31.49 -41.38 58.61
N ARG A 211 31.50 -40.05 58.65
CA ARG A 211 32.71 -39.22 58.76
C ARG A 211 33.25 -39.27 60.19
N ARG A 212 34.55 -39.53 60.34
CA ARG A 212 35.25 -39.63 61.62
C ARG A 212 36.22 -38.46 61.77
N ILE A 213 36.07 -37.66 62.82
CA ILE A 213 36.82 -36.42 63.05
C ILE A 213 37.58 -36.50 64.38
N ASP A 214 38.82 -36.00 64.40
CA ASP A 214 39.60 -35.86 65.62
C ASP A 214 39.24 -34.54 66.32
N GLY A 215 38.50 -34.63 67.42
CA GLY A 215 38.01 -33.48 68.20
C GLY A 215 39.10 -32.72 68.95
N SER A 216 40.33 -33.26 69.02
CA SER A 216 41.46 -32.65 69.72
C SER A 216 42.32 -31.74 68.85
N ARG A 217 42.17 -31.81 67.52
CA ARG A 217 43.02 -31.07 66.56
C ARG A 217 42.27 -29.93 65.91
N SER A 218 42.88 -28.75 65.88
CA SER A 218 42.39 -27.63 65.06
C SER A 218 42.91 -27.78 63.62
N GLY A 219 42.00 -27.92 62.65
CA GLY A 219 42.32 -27.93 61.22
C GLY A 219 42.29 -26.54 60.57
N SER A 220 42.86 -26.40 59.37
CA SER A 220 42.69 -25.22 58.52
C SER A 220 41.42 -25.33 57.67
N ALA A 221 40.81 -24.20 57.30
CA ALA A 221 39.68 -24.18 56.37
C ALA A 221 40.07 -24.76 55.00
N ARG A 222 39.25 -25.69 54.50
CA ARG A 222 39.32 -26.30 53.17
C ARG A 222 38.25 -25.72 52.24
N HIS A 223 37.16 -25.19 52.79
CA HIS A 223 36.08 -24.56 52.03
C HIS A 223 36.06 -23.03 52.18
N PRO A 224 35.80 -22.24 51.11
CA PRO A 224 35.73 -20.77 51.17
C PRO A 224 34.72 -20.22 52.19
N TRP A 225 33.62 -20.94 52.38
CA TRP A 225 32.55 -20.58 53.32
C TRP A 225 32.78 -21.04 54.77
N ALA A 226 33.83 -21.83 55.05
CA ALA A 226 34.03 -22.43 56.37
C ALA A 226 34.18 -21.40 57.48
N SER A 227 34.91 -20.30 57.23
CA SER A 227 35.10 -19.21 58.20
C SER A 227 33.78 -18.56 58.61
N ARG A 228 32.86 -18.35 57.66
CA ARG A 228 31.54 -17.75 57.92
C ARG A 228 30.66 -18.63 58.79
N ILE A 229 30.65 -19.94 58.53
CA ILE A 229 29.88 -20.91 59.33
C ILE A 229 30.49 -21.05 60.72
N VAL A 230 31.82 -21.07 60.84
CA VAL A 230 32.52 -21.11 62.13
C VAL A 230 32.21 -19.86 62.95
N GLU A 231 32.20 -18.70 62.32
CA GLU A 231 31.82 -17.45 62.97
C GLU A 231 30.38 -17.52 63.48
N ALA A 232 29.44 -17.89 62.59
CA ALA A 232 28.01 -17.98 62.91
C ALA A 232 27.66 -19.03 63.98
N VAL A 233 28.38 -20.17 64.03
CA VAL A 233 28.05 -21.27 64.95
C VAL A 233 28.90 -21.25 66.22
N PHE A 234 30.23 -21.10 66.11
CA PHE A 234 31.16 -21.27 67.23
C PHE A 234 31.70 -19.99 67.85
N ARG A 235 31.57 -18.84 67.19
CA ARG A 235 32.06 -17.55 67.72
C ARG A 235 30.94 -16.59 68.13
N ALA A 236 29.88 -16.50 67.34
CA ALA A 236 28.75 -15.60 67.59
C ALA A 236 28.13 -15.82 68.99
N PRO A 237 27.79 -14.79 69.75
CA PRO A 237 27.16 -14.96 71.07
C PRO A 237 25.80 -15.67 70.96
N HIS A 238 25.06 -15.45 69.86
CA HIS A 238 23.80 -16.12 69.56
C HIS A 238 23.97 -16.92 68.25
N PRO A 239 24.28 -18.23 68.33
CA PRO A 239 24.54 -19.03 67.14
C PRO A 239 23.31 -19.10 66.24
N SER A 240 23.46 -18.78 64.95
CA SER A 240 22.38 -18.83 63.97
C SER A 240 22.91 -18.96 62.55
N LEU A 241 22.53 -20.01 61.84
CA LEU A 241 22.76 -20.15 60.40
C LEU A 241 21.64 -19.50 59.58
N SER A 242 20.47 -19.28 60.16
CA SER A 242 19.36 -18.58 59.50
C SER A 242 19.71 -17.13 59.15
N GLU A 243 20.65 -16.49 59.85
CA GLU A 243 21.15 -15.16 59.50
C GLU A 243 21.91 -15.12 58.16
N LEU A 244 22.35 -16.28 57.67
CA LEU A 244 23.00 -16.42 56.36
C LEU A 244 21.98 -16.61 55.22
N ASP A 245 20.68 -16.70 55.53
CA ASP A 245 19.60 -16.94 54.56
C ASP A 245 19.09 -15.64 53.92
N VAL A 246 19.96 -14.96 53.17
CA VAL A 246 19.68 -13.64 52.59
C VAL A 246 18.43 -13.62 51.69
N PHE A 247 18.10 -14.75 51.06
CA PHE A 247 17.02 -14.85 50.06
C PHE A 247 15.86 -15.77 50.49
N GLY A 248 15.91 -16.32 51.70
CA GLY A 248 14.84 -17.13 52.28
C GLY A 248 14.76 -18.56 51.74
N GLU A 249 15.85 -19.13 51.22
CA GLU A 249 15.89 -20.52 50.74
C GLU A 249 15.78 -21.51 51.91
N MET A 250 16.40 -21.21 53.06
CA MET A 250 16.33 -22.07 54.24
C MET A 250 14.97 -21.94 54.94
N ALA A 251 14.40 -20.73 54.98
CA ALA A 251 13.06 -20.48 55.51
C ALA A 251 11.95 -21.17 54.70
N GLY A 252 12.14 -21.30 53.38
CA GLY A 252 11.20 -21.99 52.49
C GLY A 252 11.38 -23.51 52.42
N ASP A 253 12.43 -24.05 53.03
CA ASP A 253 12.76 -25.47 52.99
C ASP A 253 12.13 -26.22 54.16
N GLU A 254 11.04 -26.94 53.90
CA GLU A 254 10.38 -27.79 54.89
C GLU A 254 11.19 -29.04 55.26
N GLU A 255 12.14 -29.45 54.41
CA GLU A 255 12.97 -30.62 54.64
C GLU A 255 14.20 -30.32 55.51
N GLY A 256 14.64 -29.08 55.62
CA GLY A 256 15.82 -28.74 56.42
C GLY A 256 17.11 -29.33 55.84
N SER A 257 17.27 -29.23 54.53
CA SER A 257 18.42 -29.68 53.76
C SER A 257 19.60 -28.73 53.87
N VAL A 258 20.78 -29.29 54.10
CA VAL A 258 22.05 -28.56 54.06
C VAL A 258 22.31 -27.90 52.70
N GLN A 259 21.70 -28.40 51.62
CA GLN A 259 21.80 -27.77 50.30
C GLN A 259 21.20 -26.35 50.26
N SER A 260 20.17 -26.08 51.06
CA SER A 260 19.50 -24.77 51.14
C SER A 260 20.43 -23.69 51.71
N LEU A 261 21.25 -24.06 52.71
CA LEU A 261 22.30 -23.18 53.24
C LEU A 261 23.36 -22.89 52.16
N ARG A 262 23.87 -23.92 51.49
CA ARG A 262 24.88 -23.76 50.42
C ARG A 262 24.39 -22.87 49.29
N LEU A 263 23.13 -23.04 48.91
CA LEU A 263 22.52 -22.23 47.85
C LEU A 263 22.38 -20.77 48.28
N SER A 264 21.97 -20.51 49.52
CA SER A 264 21.90 -19.15 50.08
C SER A 264 23.26 -18.45 50.05
N MET A 265 24.32 -19.17 50.45
CA MET A 265 25.68 -18.65 50.44
C MET A 265 26.21 -18.41 49.02
N LEU A 266 25.94 -19.33 48.08
CA LEU A 266 26.29 -19.15 46.67
C LEU A 266 25.60 -17.92 46.08
N TRP A 267 24.32 -17.73 46.40
CA TRP A 267 23.53 -16.61 45.90
C TRP A 267 24.09 -15.27 46.36
N GLU A 268 24.43 -15.16 47.64
CA GLU A 268 25.04 -13.95 48.17
C GLU A 268 26.42 -13.68 47.54
N GLU A 269 27.23 -14.73 47.34
CA GLU A 269 28.53 -14.60 46.69
C GLU A 269 28.40 -14.09 45.25
N LEU A 270 27.52 -14.70 44.45
CA LEU A 270 27.26 -14.26 43.09
C LEU A 270 26.71 -12.83 43.07
N SER A 271 25.80 -12.48 43.98
CA SER A 271 25.23 -11.12 44.08
C SER A 271 26.29 -10.06 44.35
N ARG A 272 27.35 -10.36 45.08
CA ARG A 272 28.46 -9.42 45.34
C ARG A 272 29.40 -9.28 44.14
N LYS A 273 29.49 -10.32 43.29
CA LYS A 273 30.39 -10.35 42.14
C LYS A 273 29.79 -9.72 40.87
N VAL A 274 28.48 -9.50 40.81
CA VAL A 274 27.79 -9.00 39.60
C VAL A 274 28.44 -7.78 38.95
N ASP A 275 28.94 -6.84 39.76
CA ASP A 275 29.51 -5.59 39.23
C ASP A 275 30.91 -5.78 38.61
N VAL A 276 31.63 -6.84 38.98
CA VAL A 276 33.00 -7.16 38.50
C VAL A 276 32.97 -8.28 37.46
N GLU A 277 32.07 -9.25 37.65
CA GLU A 277 31.88 -10.42 36.79
C GLU A 277 30.41 -10.45 36.32
N PRO A 278 30.06 -9.79 35.20
CA PRO A 278 28.68 -9.72 34.73
C PRO A 278 27.99 -11.08 34.57
N HIS A 279 28.76 -12.12 34.21
CA HIS A 279 28.29 -13.51 34.11
C HIS A 279 27.70 -14.06 35.43
N ALA A 280 28.10 -13.54 36.59
CA ALA A 280 27.51 -13.92 37.89
C ALA A 280 25.99 -13.65 37.92
N ALA A 281 25.52 -12.63 37.20
CA ALA A 281 24.10 -12.33 37.07
C ALA A 281 23.34 -13.43 36.34
N LEU A 282 23.95 -14.08 35.33
CA LEU A 282 23.34 -15.22 34.65
C LEU A 282 23.25 -16.44 35.59
N GLY A 283 24.25 -16.65 36.44
CA GLY A 283 24.22 -17.68 37.47
C GLY A 283 23.10 -17.46 38.49
N LEU A 284 22.92 -16.23 38.97
CA LEU A 284 21.79 -15.87 39.85
C LEU A 284 20.43 -16.17 39.19
N LEU A 285 20.32 -15.87 37.90
CA LEU A 285 19.11 -16.10 37.14
C LEU A 285 18.86 -17.60 36.89
N ASP A 286 19.91 -18.40 36.65
CA ASP A 286 19.80 -19.86 36.56
C ASP A 286 19.24 -20.44 37.85
N ILE A 287 19.78 -20.02 39.01
CA ILE A 287 19.26 -20.49 40.29
C ILE A 287 17.80 -20.05 40.46
N ALA A 288 17.46 -18.78 40.18
CA ALA A 288 16.07 -18.31 40.22
C ALA A 288 15.12 -19.09 39.31
N ASN A 289 15.60 -19.49 38.12
CA ASN A 289 14.82 -20.27 37.17
C ASN A 289 14.53 -21.70 37.66
N THR A 290 15.36 -22.27 38.55
CA THR A 290 15.05 -23.55 39.21
C THR A 290 13.94 -23.45 40.27
N ARG A 291 13.51 -22.24 40.65
CA ARG A 291 12.54 -21.96 41.72
C ARG A 291 11.21 -21.45 41.18
N SER A 292 10.48 -22.30 40.47
CA SER A 292 9.25 -21.91 39.73
C SER A 292 8.21 -21.13 40.57
N SER A 293 8.00 -21.50 41.84
CA SER A 293 7.01 -20.87 42.73
C SER A 293 7.38 -19.47 43.23
N ARG A 294 8.69 -19.15 43.32
CA ARG A 294 9.21 -17.87 43.86
C ARG A 294 10.00 -17.05 42.83
N ARG A 295 10.14 -17.56 41.61
CA ARG A 295 10.91 -16.96 40.51
C ARG A 295 10.59 -15.47 40.30
N ALA A 296 9.31 -15.11 40.28
CA ALA A 296 8.89 -13.74 40.03
C ALA A 296 9.40 -12.75 41.10
N ASP A 297 9.30 -13.12 42.38
CA ASP A 297 9.75 -12.30 43.50
C ASP A 297 11.28 -12.20 43.55
N LEU A 298 11.97 -13.31 43.28
CA LEU A 298 13.44 -13.36 43.21
C LEU A 298 13.98 -12.49 42.07
N VAL A 299 13.41 -12.60 40.87
CA VAL A 299 13.78 -11.77 39.71
C VAL A 299 13.47 -10.28 39.98
N ALA A 300 12.38 -9.97 40.69
CA ALA A 300 12.07 -8.60 41.09
C ALA A 300 13.11 -8.01 42.06
N GLY A 301 13.58 -8.80 43.04
CA GLY A 301 14.65 -8.40 43.95
C GLY A 301 16.01 -8.21 43.27
N LEU A 302 16.31 -9.03 42.26
CA LEU A 302 17.57 -8.99 41.51
C LEU A 302 17.61 -7.99 40.36
N THR A 303 16.50 -7.32 40.05
CA THR A 303 16.39 -6.35 38.96
C THR A 303 17.53 -5.29 38.95
N PRO A 304 17.92 -4.67 40.07
CA PRO A 304 19.03 -3.72 40.09
C PRO A 304 20.37 -4.37 39.73
N ALA A 305 20.60 -5.62 40.15
CA ALA A 305 21.81 -6.36 39.83
C ALA A 305 21.87 -6.68 38.33
N PHE A 306 20.77 -7.13 37.73
CA PHE A 306 20.69 -7.39 36.28
C PHE A 306 20.96 -6.13 35.43
N ALA A 307 20.42 -4.98 35.84
CA ALA A 307 20.67 -3.71 35.14
C ALA A 307 22.15 -3.30 35.20
N ARG A 308 22.80 -3.43 36.37
CA ARG A 308 24.23 -3.15 36.52
C ARG A 308 25.10 -4.15 35.75
N ALA A 309 24.74 -5.43 35.75
CA ALA A 309 25.43 -6.46 34.99
C ALA A 309 25.40 -6.16 33.48
N ALA A 310 24.23 -5.80 32.95
CA ALA A 310 24.08 -5.40 31.56
C ALA A 310 24.96 -4.19 31.23
N GLN A 311 24.95 -3.16 32.09
CA GLN A 311 25.80 -1.99 31.92
C GLN A 311 27.30 -2.31 31.95
N ALA A 312 27.73 -3.14 32.91
CA ALA A 312 29.12 -3.57 33.04
C ALA A 312 29.56 -4.44 31.85
N ALA A 313 28.69 -5.32 31.34
CA ALA A 313 28.98 -6.11 30.15
C ALA A 313 29.17 -5.22 28.92
N VAL A 314 28.27 -4.26 28.68
CA VAL A 314 28.39 -3.30 27.58
C VAL A 314 29.62 -2.41 27.69
N ALA A 315 30.04 -2.04 28.92
CA ALA A 315 31.21 -1.18 29.13
C ALA A 315 32.55 -1.93 29.01
N ASN A 316 32.61 -3.21 29.40
CA ASN A 316 33.87 -3.92 29.59
C ASN A 316 34.12 -5.07 28.60
N PHE A 317 33.08 -5.63 27.97
CA PHE A 317 33.23 -6.74 27.03
C PHE A 317 33.47 -6.25 25.60
N PRO A 318 34.15 -7.05 24.76
CA PRO A 318 34.15 -6.84 23.31
C PRO A 318 32.71 -6.83 22.75
N PRO A 319 32.42 -6.08 21.66
CA PRO A 319 31.05 -5.94 21.15
C PRO A 319 30.28 -7.24 20.90
N ALA A 320 30.92 -8.22 20.26
CA ALA A 320 30.29 -9.53 20.01
C ALA A 320 29.91 -10.27 21.31
N GLU A 321 30.76 -10.17 22.35
CA GLU A 321 30.51 -10.82 23.64
C GLU A 321 29.44 -10.06 24.44
N ALA A 322 29.42 -8.73 24.39
CA ALA A 322 28.37 -7.92 25.00
C ALA A 322 26.99 -8.22 24.41
N TRP A 323 26.88 -8.35 23.07
CA TRP A 323 25.62 -8.72 22.41
C TRP A 323 25.14 -10.10 22.83
N ARG A 324 26.04 -11.09 22.86
CA ARG A 324 25.75 -12.44 23.35
C ARG A 324 25.31 -12.44 24.81
N PHE A 325 25.95 -11.64 25.66
CA PHE A 325 25.56 -11.51 27.06
C PHE A 325 24.13 -10.95 27.21
N LEU A 326 23.81 -9.86 26.51
CA LEU A 326 22.47 -9.26 26.54
C LEU A 326 21.40 -10.22 26.02
N GLN A 327 21.70 -10.97 24.96
CA GLN A 327 20.83 -12.01 24.42
C GLN A 327 20.53 -13.11 25.44
N VAL A 328 21.57 -13.68 26.04
CA VAL A 328 21.42 -14.75 27.05
C VAL A 328 20.68 -14.23 28.29
N LEU A 329 20.94 -12.99 28.71
CA LEU A 329 20.22 -12.36 29.82
C LEU A 329 18.73 -12.26 29.53
N ILE A 330 18.35 -11.75 28.35
CA ILE A 330 16.95 -11.62 27.94
C ILE A 330 16.27 -12.98 27.76
N SER A 331 16.93 -13.92 27.09
CA SER A 331 16.41 -15.29 26.90
C SER A 331 16.12 -15.97 28.25
N LYS A 332 17.07 -15.92 29.20
CA LYS A 332 16.88 -16.50 30.54
C LYS A 332 15.82 -15.78 31.38
N LEU A 333 15.59 -14.49 31.15
CA LEU A 333 14.50 -13.73 31.78
C LEU A 333 13.14 -14.14 31.18
N GLY A 334 13.08 -14.45 29.89
CA GLY A 334 11.90 -14.93 29.18
C GLY A 334 10.65 -14.08 29.43
N ASN A 335 9.49 -14.75 29.54
CA ASN A 335 8.18 -14.12 29.74
C ASN A 335 7.86 -13.75 31.20
N THR A 336 8.86 -13.63 32.08
CA THR A 336 8.62 -13.15 33.45
C THR A 336 7.97 -11.76 33.37
N ARG A 337 7.15 -11.30 34.32
CA ARG A 337 6.68 -9.89 34.28
C ARG A 337 7.84 -8.99 34.72
N TRP A 338 8.64 -8.52 33.77
CA TRP A 338 9.75 -7.60 34.06
C TRP A 338 9.17 -6.26 34.51
N ARG A 339 9.80 -5.62 35.50
CA ARG A 339 9.43 -4.25 35.86
C ARG A 339 9.74 -3.32 34.70
N LEU A 340 8.86 -2.33 34.48
CA LEU A 340 9.03 -1.32 33.42
C LEU A 340 10.41 -0.63 33.46
N SER A 341 11.02 -0.50 34.65
CA SER A 341 12.35 0.08 34.83
C SER A 341 13.47 -0.75 34.20
N LEU A 342 13.45 -2.09 34.36
CA LEU A 342 14.49 -2.97 33.80
C LEU A 342 14.41 -2.99 32.27
N ALA A 343 13.20 -3.13 31.74
CA ALA A 343 12.95 -3.11 30.30
C ALA A 343 13.49 -1.81 29.68
N ARG A 344 13.13 -0.65 30.26
CA ARG A 344 13.63 0.64 29.78
C ARG A 344 15.14 0.76 29.88
N SER A 345 15.73 0.31 30.99
CA SER A 345 17.18 0.36 31.20
C SER A 345 17.92 -0.46 30.15
N ILE A 346 17.50 -1.70 29.91
CA ILE A 346 18.15 -2.57 28.91
C ILE A 346 17.96 -1.98 27.51
N ARG A 347 16.74 -1.53 27.14
CA ARG A 347 16.50 -0.93 25.82
C ARG A 347 17.36 0.31 25.58
N SER A 348 17.46 1.21 26.57
CA SER A 348 18.30 2.40 26.49
C SER A 348 19.78 2.06 26.37
N LEU A 349 20.24 1.03 27.09
CA LEU A 349 21.61 0.55 27.01
C LEU A 349 21.91 -0.04 25.62
N THR A 350 21.01 -0.88 25.11
CA THR A 350 21.09 -1.49 23.78
C THR A 350 21.13 -0.43 22.68
N ALA A 351 20.31 0.62 22.77
CA ALA A 351 20.34 1.74 21.83
C ALA A 351 21.66 2.52 21.88
N SER A 352 22.10 2.91 23.09
CA SER A 352 23.39 3.60 23.25
C SER A 352 24.56 2.76 22.73
N PHE A 353 24.52 1.44 22.93
CA PHE A 353 25.60 0.55 22.49
C PHE A 353 25.61 0.35 20.98
N ALA A 354 24.44 0.18 20.36
CA ALA A 354 24.32 0.11 18.92
C ALA A 354 24.75 1.42 18.24
N ALA A 355 24.48 2.58 18.84
CA ALA A 355 24.97 3.87 18.32
C ALA A 355 26.50 3.99 18.37
N GLN A 356 27.15 3.44 19.41
CA GLN A 356 28.62 3.46 19.56
C GLN A 356 29.33 2.42 18.68
N HIS A 357 28.71 1.25 18.48
CA HIS A 357 29.25 0.13 17.72
C HIS A 357 28.27 -0.35 16.63
N PRO A 358 27.93 0.50 15.64
CA PRO A 358 26.83 0.23 14.73
C PRO A 358 27.10 -0.93 13.76
N ARG A 359 28.36 -1.12 13.34
CA ARG A 359 28.73 -2.24 12.47
C ARG A 359 28.57 -3.58 13.19
N ASP A 360 29.08 -3.68 14.42
CA ASP A 360 28.94 -4.88 15.25
C ASP A 360 27.46 -5.16 15.58
N ALA A 361 26.67 -4.11 15.78
CA ALA A 361 25.23 -4.23 15.99
C ALA A 361 24.52 -4.86 14.78
N VAL A 362 24.83 -4.43 13.54
CA VAL A 362 24.26 -5.05 12.32
C VAL A 362 24.69 -6.52 12.20
N VAL A 363 25.95 -6.84 12.47
CA VAL A 363 26.47 -8.23 12.43
C VAL A 363 25.78 -9.13 13.45
N ALA A 364 25.38 -8.60 14.61
CA ALA A 364 24.72 -9.37 15.66
C ALA A 364 23.26 -9.75 15.31
N ILE A 365 22.55 -8.95 14.50
CA ILE A 365 21.10 -9.10 14.24
C ILE A 365 20.68 -10.52 13.86
N PRO A 366 21.31 -11.21 12.88
CA PRO A 366 20.87 -12.56 12.49
C PRO A 366 20.89 -13.53 13.66
N SER A 367 21.99 -13.57 14.42
CA SER A 367 22.12 -14.43 15.59
C SER A 367 21.16 -14.05 16.73
N LEU A 368 20.87 -12.75 16.89
CA LEU A 368 19.96 -12.26 17.92
C LEU A 368 18.52 -12.68 17.66
N LEU A 369 18.07 -12.62 16.40
CA LEU A 369 16.69 -12.93 16.02
C LEU A 369 16.38 -14.42 15.92
N GLU A 370 17.39 -15.29 15.92
CA GLU A 370 17.22 -16.74 16.01
C GLU A 370 16.86 -17.22 17.43
N GLU A 371 17.26 -16.46 18.46
CA GLU A 371 17.04 -16.85 19.86
C GLU A 371 15.81 -16.18 20.47
N GLU A 372 15.25 -16.82 21.51
CA GLU A 372 14.10 -16.28 22.25
C GLU A 372 14.39 -14.91 22.88
N GLY A 373 13.50 -13.94 22.59
CA GLY A 373 13.58 -12.59 23.13
C GLY A 373 14.46 -11.62 22.34
N GLY A 374 15.06 -12.05 21.23
CA GLY A 374 15.84 -11.18 20.32
C GLY A 374 15.09 -9.94 19.85
N ASP A 375 13.78 -10.08 19.58
CA ASP A 375 12.89 -8.98 19.15
C ASP A 375 12.87 -7.81 20.14
N PHE A 376 13.04 -8.09 21.43
CA PHE A 376 13.09 -7.04 22.44
C PHE A 376 14.31 -6.15 22.26
N LEU A 377 15.47 -6.75 22.00
CA LEU A 377 16.73 -6.05 21.76
C LEU A 377 16.70 -5.32 20.42
N LEU A 378 16.02 -5.89 19.40
CA LEU A 378 15.95 -5.32 18.06
C LEU A 378 15.45 -3.88 18.05
N SER A 379 14.44 -3.55 18.87
CA SER A 379 13.92 -2.17 18.99
C SER A 379 14.98 -1.18 19.48
N GLY A 380 15.81 -1.58 20.45
CA GLY A 380 16.92 -0.75 20.92
C GLY A 380 18.03 -0.66 19.86
N ILE A 381 18.35 -1.77 19.20
CA ILE A 381 19.37 -1.82 18.15
C ILE A 381 19.00 -0.88 17.02
N ALA A 382 17.79 -1.03 16.47
CA ALA A 382 17.31 -0.20 15.36
C ALA A 382 17.30 1.29 15.71
N GLN A 383 16.91 1.66 16.94
CA GLN A 383 17.03 3.04 17.42
C GLN A 383 18.50 3.51 17.44
N GLY A 384 19.40 2.73 18.03
CA GLY A 384 20.82 3.09 18.07
C GLY A 384 21.48 3.18 16.69
N LEU A 385 21.07 2.32 15.75
CA LEU A 385 21.51 2.40 14.35
C LEU A 385 21.01 3.69 13.68
N SER A 386 19.82 4.17 14.01
CA SER A 386 19.30 5.45 13.48
C SER A 386 20.08 6.66 14.01
N ASP A 387 20.71 6.54 15.17
CA ASP A 387 21.57 7.57 15.78
C ASP A 387 23.04 7.47 15.34
N ALA A 388 23.39 6.49 14.49
CA ALA A 388 24.77 6.24 14.09
C ALA A 388 25.28 7.30 13.09
N VAL A 389 26.46 7.85 13.37
CA VAL A 389 27.12 8.86 12.51
C VAL A 389 28.58 8.45 12.26
N PRO A 390 29.01 8.25 10.99
CA PRO A 390 28.23 8.33 9.76
C PRO A 390 27.34 7.09 9.54
N PHE A 391 26.13 7.30 8.98
CA PHE A 391 25.14 6.25 8.74
C PHE A 391 25.41 5.41 7.48
N GLU A 392 26.09 5.97 6.47
CA GLU A 392 26.27 5.33 5.16
C GLU A 392 26.89 3.91 5.20
N PRO A 393 27.95 3.62 5.99
CA PRO A 393 28.46 2.26 6.12
C PRO A 393 27.46 1.29 6.74
N VAL A 394 26.60 1.78 7.64
CA VAL A 394 25.54 1.00 8.29
C VAL A 394 24.47 0.62 7.28
N ALA A 395 24.06 1.58 6.43
CA ALA A 395 23.08 1.34 5.37
C ALA A 395 23.52 0.25 4.39
N HIS A 396 24.80 0.23 4.00
CA HIS A 396 25.37 -0.82 3.15
C HIS A 396 25.33 -2.20 3.84
N MET A 397 25.71 -2.27 5.12
CA MET A 397 25.65 -3.54 5.86
C MET A 397 24.20 -4.01 6.08
N LEU A 398 23.25 -3.08 6.26
CA LEU A 398 21.82 -3.41 6.33
C LEU A 398 21.34 -4.00 4.99
N ALA A 399 21.77 -3.45 3.85
CA ALA A 399 21.42 -3.98 2.53
C ALA A 399 21.93 -5.42 2.29
N GLU A 400 22.98 -5.83 2.99
CA GLU A 400 23.52 -7.21 2.95
C GLU A 400 22.77 -8.19 3.88
N LEU A 401 21.88 -7.71 4.77
CA LEU A 401 21.11 -8.59 5.65
C LEU A 401 20.10 -9.42 4.85
N ALA A 402 20.02 -10.72 5.20
CA ALA A 402 19.12 -11.65 4.54
C ALA A 402 17.63 -11.40 4.89
N GLY A 403 16.82 -11.16 3.87
CA GLY A 403 15.35 -11.28 3.89
C GLY A 403 14.68 -10.67 5.13
N ARG A 404 13.93 -11.50 5.87
CA ARG A 404 13.13 -11.06 7.03
C ARG A 404 13.92 -10.28 8.09
N ASN A 405 15.22 -10.53 8.27
CA ASN A 405 16.02 -9.79 9.25
C ASN A 405 16.16 -8.31 8.89
N LEU A 406 16.32 -8.00 7.60
CA LEU A 406 16.35 -6.63 7.11
C LEU A 406 15.03 -5.92 7.38
N LEU A 407 13.92 -6.50 6.92
CA LEU A 407 12.60 -5.88 7.08
C LEU A 407 12.26 -5.65 8.56
N ARG A 408 12.47 -6.66 9.42
CA ARG A 408 12.18 -6.53 10.87
C ARG A 408 13.03 -5.44 11.52
N THR A 409 14.30 -5.31 11.14
CA THR A 409 15.18 -4.26 11.66
C THR A 409 14.70 -2.88 11.26
N VAL A 410 14.37 -2.69 9.97
CA VAL A 410 13.89 -1.41 9.44
C VAL A 410 12.53 -1.02 10.02
N LEU A 411 11.66 -1.99 10.33
CA LEU A 411 10.37 -1.73 10.99
C LEU A 411 10.47 -1.53 12.50
N ALA A 412 11.56 -1.95 13.14
CA ALA A 412 11.72 -1.86 14.58
C ALA A 412 11.92 -0.42 15.09
N ALA A 413 12.45 0.49 14.25
CA ALA A 413 12.57 1.92 14.53
C ALA A 413 12.08 2.77 13.34
N PRO A 414 11.01 3.58 13.49
CA PRO A 414 10.50 4.43 12.41
C PRO A 414 11.54 5.34 11.75
N GLU A 415 12.50 5.83 12.53
CA GLU A 415 13.56 6.76 12.13
C GLU A 415 14.55 6.13 11.14
N LEU A 416 14.67 4.80 11.13
CA LEU A 416 15.62 4.08 10.29
C LEU A 416 15.17 4.05 8.81
N ILE A 417 13.87 4.13 8.54
CA ILE A 417 13.30 4.11 7.19
C ILE A 417 13.76 5.31 6.35
N PRO A 418 13.53 6.58 6.76
CA PRO A 418 14.00 7.72 5.99
C PRO A 418 15.52 7.77 5.87
N MET A 419 16.25 7.30 6.90
CA MET A 419 17.73 7.24 6.89
C MET A 419 18.25 6.24 5.85
N THR A 420 17.67 5.04 5.81
CA THR A 420 18.05 3.99 4.83
C THR A 420 17.69 4.35 3.40
N LEU A 421 16.50 4.90 3.18
CA LEU A 421 16.04 5.32 1.85
C LEU A 421 16.74 6.59 1.34
N GLY A 422 17.25 7.43 2.24
CA GLY A 422 17.93 8.68 1.92
C GLY A 422 19.37 8.53 1.42
N VAL A 423 20.02 7.39 1.66
CA VAL A 423 21.42 7.12 1.26
C VAL A 423 21.46 6.17 0.07
N GLU A 424 22.45 6.33 -0.81
CA GLU A 424 22.72 5.37 -1.88
C GLU A 424 23.46 4.15 -1.31
N SER A 425 22.69 3.15 -0.86
CA SER A 425 23.22 1.88 -0.32
C SER A 425 22.80 0.65 -1.12
N GLY A 426 21.87 0.80 -2.07
CA GLY A 426 21.28 -0.30 -2.82
C GLY A 426 20.29 -1.15 -2.01
N ILE A 427 19.76 -0.61 -0.90
CA ILE A 427 18.84 -1.31 0.02
C ILE A 427 17.45 -1.54 -0.56
N GLU A 428 17.07 -0.82 -1.62
CA GLU A 428 15.74 -0.84 -2.22
C GLU A 428 15.34 -2.25 -2.70
N GLN A 429 16.23 -2.93 -3.43
CA GLN A 429 15.98 -4.29 -3.94
C GLN A 429 15.94 -5.34 -2.81
N PRO A 430 16.90 -5.38 -1.86
CA PRO A 430 16.79 -6.22 -0.67
C PRO A 430 15.50 -6.03 0.13
N LEU A 431 15.03 -4.79 0.32
CA LEU A 431 13.77 -4.51 1.01
C LEU A 431 12.56 -5.08 0.26
N LEU A 432 12.51 -4.89 -1.05
CA LEU A 432 11.44 -5.43 -1.90
C LEU A 432 11.37 -6.96 -1.80
N HIS A 433 12.51 -7.65 -1.92
CA HIS A 433 12.59 -9.10 -1.74
C HIS A 433 12.14 -9.53 -0.33
N SER A 434 12.55 -8.78 0.69
CA SER A 434 12.19 -9.08 2.07
C SER A 434 10.68 -8.95 2.34
N MET A 435 10.00 -8.02 1.67
CA MET A 435 8.55 -7.81 1.77
C MET A 435 7.74 -8.88 1.01
N ALA A 436 8.29 -9.46 -0.04
CA ALA A 436 7.66 -10.58 -0.75
C ALA A 436 7.48 -11.81 0.16
N ASP A 437 8.48 -12.09 1.00
CA ASP A 437 8.49 -13.24 1.94
C ASP A 437 7.91 -12.92 3.33
N ALA A 438 7.47 -11.68 3.56
CA ALA A 438 6.93 -11.21 4.83
C ALA A 438 5.47 -11.64 5.07
N SER A 439 5.04 -11.62 6.34
CA SER A 439 3.63 -11.78 6.68
C SER A 439 2.77 -10.60 6.20
N ALA A 440 1.46 -10.80 6.08
CA ALA A 440 0.54 -9.74 5.64
C ALA A 440 0.56 -8.52 6.58
N ASP A 441 0.76 -8.72 7.88
CA ASP A 441 0.85 -7.63 8.87
C ASP A 441 2.15 -6.84 8.74
N GLU A 442 3.30 -7.54 8.62
CA GLU A 442 4.61 -6.92 8.39
C GLU A 442 4.63 -6.12 7.09
N ARG A 443 4.07 -6.67 6.00
CA ARG A 443 3.97 -5.99 4.71
C ARG A 443 3.09 -4.74 4.80
N SER A 444 1.91 -4.86 5.44
CA SER A 444 1.01 -3.73 5.65
C SER A 444 1.64 -2.62 6.49
N GLN A 445 2.42 -3.00 7.50
CA GLN A 445 3.17 -2.05 8.33
C GLN A 445 4.30 -1.39 7.53
N ALA A 446 5.02 -2.14 6.70
CA ALA A 446 6.07 -1.63 5.83
C ALA A 446 5.51 -0.61 4.83
N HIS A 447 4.46 -0.97 4.10
CA HIS A 447 3.79 -0.07 3.16
C HIS A 447 3.41 1.25 3.83
N ARG A 448 2.76 1.20 5.01
CA ARG A 448 2.33 2.39 5.72
C ARG A 448 3.48 3.31 6.15
N ARG A 449 4.61 2.73 6.58
CA ARG A 449 5.74 3.51 7.11
C ARG A 449 6.72 3.96 6.03
N MET A 450 6.83 3.21 4.93
CA MET A 450 7.77 3.54 3.84
C MET A 450 7.18 4.58 2.88
N LEU A 451 5.88 4.49 2.58
CA LEU A 451 5.22 5.32 1.57
C LEU A 451 5.51 6.83 1.70
N PRO A 452 5.49 7.47 2.90
CA PRO A 452 5.83 8.89 3.06
C PRO A 452 7.27 9.28 2.69
N HIS A 453 8.14 8.31 2.42
CA HIS A 453 9.55 8.54 2.13
C HIS A 453 9.93 8.17 0.69
N LEU A 454 9.00 7.63 -0.11
CA LEU A 454 9.24 7.20 -1.50
C LEU A 454 9.06 8.36 -2.48
N VAL A 455 9.95 9.35 -2.40
CA VAL A 455 9.80 10.65 -3.07
C VAL A 455 10.78 10.88 -4.23
N VAL A 456 11.61 9.89 -4.57
CA VAL A 456 12.59 9.96 -5.67
C VAL A 456 12.49 8.74 -6.59
N ASP A 457 12.81 8.91 -7.88
CA ASP A 457 12.64 7.88 -8.92
C ASP A 457 13.34 6.55 -8.63
N LYS A 458 14.44 6.54 -7.87
CA LYS A 458 15.10 5.29 -7.45
C LYS A 458 14.21 4.38 -6.58
N HIS A 459 13.13 4.91 -6.00
CA HIS A 459 12.18 4.18 -5.17
C HIS A 459 10.98 3.62 -5.95
N VAL A 460 10.98 3.69 -7.29
CA VAL A 460 9.85 3.32 -8.14
C VAL A 460 9.31 1.91 -7.88
N ASP A 461 10.18 0.92 -7.68
CA ASP A 461 9.76 -0.47 -7.45
C ASP A 461 9.09 -0.64 -6.08
N LEU A 462 9.63 0.02 -5.05
CA LEU A 462 9.03 0.04 -3.71
C LEU A 462 7.68 0.75 -3.71
N LEU A 463 7.55 1.86 -4.45
CA LEU A 463 6.29 2.59 -4.58
C LEU A 463 5.23 1.72 -5.26
N SER A 464 5.62 1.01 -6.33
CA SER A 464 4.74 0.08 -7.05
C SER A 464 4.22 -1.03 -6.13
N ASP A 465 5.07 -1.61 -5.29
CA ASP A 465 4.66 -2.65 -4.32
C ASP A 465 3.77 -2.09 -3.21
N CYS A 466 4.10 -0.91 -2.65
CA CYS A 466 3.28 -0.23 -1.64
C CYS A 466 1.89 0.15 -2.18
N LEU A 467 1.78 0.38 -3.49
CA LEU A 467 0.53 0.69 -4.20
C LEU A 467 0.01 -0.52 -5.00
N SER A 468 0.25 -1.75 -4.52
CA SER A 468 -0.25 -2.98 -5.15
C SER A 468 -1.77 -3.13 -5.06
N GLU A 469 -2.37 -2.87 -3.89
CA GLU A 469 -3.82 -2.89 -3.64
C GLU A 469 -4.37 -1.60 -2.99
N PRO A 470 -4.23 -0.42 -3.63
CA PRO A 470 -4.63 0.84 -3.03
C PRO A 470 -6.11 1.14 -3.29
N THR A 471 -6.71 1.92 -2.41
CA THR A 471 -7.99 2.58 -2.65
C THR A 471 -7.78 3.87 -3.44
N ALA A 472 -8.79 4.34 -4.18
CA ALA A 472 -8.74 5.60 -4.92
C ALA A 472 -8.29 6.79 -4.04
N GLN A 473 -8.79 6.87 -2.81
CA GLN A 473 -8.44 7.91 -1.86
C GLN A 473 -6.97 7.86 -1.39
N GLN A 474 -6.40 6.66 -1.24
CA GLN A 474 -4.98 6.51 -0.93
C GLN A 474 -4.10 7.00 -2.07
N VAL A 475 -4.46 6.73 -3.32
CA VAL A 475 -3.70 7.22 -4.48
C VAL A 475 -3.76 8.75 -4.54
N VAL A 476 -4.94 9.35 -4.34
CA VAL A 476 -5.07 10.81 -4.30
C VAL A 476 -4.19 11.42 -3.19
N SER A 477 -4.25 10.86 -1.98
CA SER A 477 -3.42 11.30 -0.85
C SER A 477 -1.92 11.19 -1.17
N GLU A 478 -1.51 10.14 -1.88
CA GLU A 478 -0.10 9.97 -2.26
C GLU A 478 0.34 10.99 -3.30
N VAL A 479 -0.51 11.33 -4.27
CA VAL A 479 -0.18 12.39 -5.24
C VAL A 479 -0.10 13.76 -4.57
N GLU A 480 -0.95 14.04 -3.58
CA GLU A 480 -0.83 15.27 -2.79
C GLU A 480 0.48 15.30 -2.00
N HIS A 481 0.89 14.18 -1.44
CA HIS A 481 2.16 14.03 -0.75
C HIS A 481 3.35 14.24 -1.69
N LEU A 482 3.40 13.56 -2.85
CA LEU A 482 4.46 13.75 -3.85
C LEU A 482 4.51 15.19 -4.39
N LEU A 483 3.35 15.82 -4.59
CA LEU A 483 3.28 17.23 -4.96
C LEU A 483 3.95 18.13 -3.91
N GLN A 484 3.75 17.87 -2.62
CA GLN A 484 4.39 18.63 -1.55
C GLN A 484 5.89 18.32 -1.43
N ALA A 485 6.26 17.04 -1.56
CA ALA A 485 7.63 16.58 -1.31
C ALA A 485 8.59 16.88 -2.47
N ASN A 486 8.16 16.67 -3.72
CA ASN A 486 9.03 16.79 -4.89
C ASN A 486 8.42 17.61 -6.05
N GLY A 487 7.21 18.19 -5.87
CA GLY A 487 6.56 19.00 -6.89
C GLY A 487 6.13 18.23 -8.14
N LEU A 488 5.97 16.89 -8.04
CA LEU A 488 5.72 15.96 -9.14
C LEU A 488 6.78 16.00 -10.25
N GLN A 489 8.05 16.23 -9.87
CA GLN A 489 9.17 16.32 -10.83
C GLN A 489 9.93 14.99 -11.01
N GLN A 490 9.35 13.87 -10.59
CA GLN A 490 9.94 12.53 -10.65
C GLN A 490 9.17 11.66 -11.66
N PRO A 491 9.63 11.56 -12.93
CA PRO A 491 8.86 10.96 -14.01
C PRO A 491 8.56 9.46 -13.81
N MET A 492 9.46 8.68 -13.21
CA MET A 492 9.23 7.25 -12.99
C MET A 492 8.16 7.04 -11.91
N LEU A 493 8.21 7.79 -10.81
CA LEU A 493 7.16 7.74 -9.78
C LEU A 493 5.80 8.17 -10.32
N ASN A 494 5.76 9.27 -11.09
CA ASN A 494 4.53 9.74 -11.74
C ASN A 494 3.94 8.65 -12.66
N GLY A 495 4.78 7.92 -13.38
CA GLY A 495 4.36 6.80 -14.23
C GLY A 495 3.64 5.69 -13.44
N VAL A 496 4.15 5.31 -12.27
CA VAL A 496 3.49 4.34 -11.38
C VAL A 496 2.13 4.87 -10.91
N ILE A 497 2.08 6.12 -10.46
CA ILE A 497 0.83 6.76 -10.04
C ILE A 497 -0.21 6.73 -11.15
N VAL A 498 0.16 7.09 -12.39
CA VAL A 498 -0.76 7.09 -13.54
C VAL A 498 -1.32 5.69 -13.79
N GLN A 499 -0.47 4.66 -13.78
CA GLN A 499 -0.89 3.27 -13.97
C GLN A 499 -1.85 2.82 -12.87
N VAL A 500 -1.51 3.09 -11.62
CA VAL A 500 -2.33 2.75 -10.45
C VAL A 500 -3.66 3.50 -10.48
N ALA A 501 -3.65 4.79 -10.80
CA ALA A 501 -4.83 5.64 -10.92
C ALA A 501 -5.83 5.08 -11.95
N ARG A 502 -5.33 4.65 -13.11
CA ARG A 502 -6.16 4.02 -14.16
C ARG A 502 -6.78 2.72 -13.67
N ARG A 503 -6.01 1.89 -12.95
CA ARG A 503 -6.48 0.61 -12.42
C ARG A 503 -7.61 0.76 -11.39
N VAL A 504 -7.54 1.78 -10.53
CA VAL A 504 -8.52 2.00 -9.45
C VAL A 504 -9.62 3.02 -9.81
N GLY A 505 -9.57 3.59 -11.02
CA GLY A 505 -10.55 4.59 -11.49
C GLY A 505 -10.40 5.98 -10.85
N ALA A 506 -9.22 6.32 -10.31
CA ALA A 506 -8.95 7.60 -9.64
C ALA A 506 -8.33 8.67 -10.54
N SER A 507 -8.14 8.40 -11.84
CA SER A 507 -7.49 9.32 -12.79
C SER A 507 -8.08 10.73 -12.73
N ARG A 508 -9.41 10.83 -12.60
CA ARG A 508 -10.14 12.08 -12.55
C ARG A 508 -9.84 12.91 -11.31
N ASP A 509 -9.90 12.29 -10.14
CA ASP A 509 -9.67 12.97 -8.85
C ASP A 509 -8.22 13.49 -8.74
N ILE A 510 -7.29 12.77 -9.37
CA ILE A 510 -5.88 13.13 -9.38
C ILE A 510 -5.59 14.32 -10.30
N LEU A 511 -6.35 14.53 -11.38
CA LEU A 511 -6.15 15.69 -12.28
C LEU A 511 -6.24 17.03 -11.54
N ASP A 512 -7.20 17.16 -10.61
CA ASP A 512 -7.38 18.35 -9.77
C ASP A 512 -6.20 18.59 -8.82
N VAL A 513 -5.49 17.51 -8.45
CA VAL A 513 -4.25 17.61 -7.67
C VAL A 513 -3.10 18.05 -8.57
N VAL A 514 -2.88 17.36 -9.68
CA VAL A 514 -1.71 17.55 -10.57
C VAL A 514 -1.73 18.95 -11.19
N VAL A 515 -2.89 19.51 -11.52
CA VAL A 515 -2.98 20.86 -12.11
C VAL A 515 -2.47 21.98 -11.19
N ARG A 516 -2.44 21.74 -9.87
CA ARG A 516 -1.88 22.68 -8.88
C ARG A 516 -0.35 22.72 -8.92
N ALA A 517 0.30 21.73 -9.53
CA ALA A 517 1.75 21.68 -9.65
C ALA A 517 2.31 22.80 -10.53
N LYS A 518 3.56 23.18 -10.26
CA LYS A 518 4.27 24.13 -11.12
C LYS A 518 4.43 23.53 -12.51
N ASN A 519 4.17 24.33 -13.53
CA ASN A 519 4.26 23.88 -14.91
C ASN A 519 5.68 23.40 -15.26
N SER A 520 5.80 22.16 -15.77
CA SER A 520 7.01 21.57 -16.33
C SER A 520 6.63 20.49 -17.35
N ASP A 521 7.57 20.09 -18.21
CA ASP A 521 7.33 19.04 -19.22
C ASP A 521 6.96 17.69 -18.58
N ILE A 522 7.49 17.41 -17.39
CA ILE A 522 7.19 16.20 -16.61
C ILE A 522 5.72 16.21 -16.14
N VAL A 523 5.28 17.33 -15.56
CA VAL A 523 3.88 17.49 -15.12
C VAL A 523 2.93 17.48 -16.31
N TYR A 524 3.32 18.10 -17.44
CA TYR A 524 2.54 18.06 -18.67
C TYR A 524 2.34 16.62 -19.16
N THR A 525 3.41 15.82 -19.18
CA THR A 525 3.35 14.40 -19.57
C THR A 525 2.41 13.63 -18.65
N MET A 526 2.51 13.84 -17.33
CA MET A 526 1.60 13.21 -16.37
C MET A 526 0.13 13.61 -16.58
N LEU A 527 -0.16 14.90 -16.83
CA LEU A 527 -1.51 15.36 -17.16
C LEU A 527 -2.02 14.69 -18.43
N LYS A 528 -1.19 14.65 -19.48
CA LYS A 528 -1.53 13.99 -20.75
C LYS A 528 -1.88 12.52 -20.53
N ASP A 529 -1.10 11.79 -19.73
CA ASP A 529 -1.36 10.37 -19.49
C ASP A 529 -2.57 10.11 -18.57
N LEU A 530 -2.98 11.08 -17.75
CA LEU A 530 -4.19 10.96 -16.92
C LEU A 530 -5.47 11.28 -17.68
N ILE A 531 -5.42 12.22 -18.62
CA ILE A 531 -6.58 12.65 -19.41
C ILE A 531 -6.99 11.55 -20.38
N GLN A 532 -8.28 11.24 -20.41
CA GLN A 532 -8.87 10.33 -21.40
C GLN A 532 -9.73 11.11 -22.40
N PRO A 533 -9.93 10.60 -23.63
CA PRO A 533 -10.81 11.22 -24.62
C PRO A 533 -12.31 11.02 -24.26
N THR A 534 -12.70 11.51 -23.08
CA THR A 534 -14.07 11.45 -22.58
C THR A 534 -14.71 12.84 -22.56
N PRO A 535 -16.05 12.94 -22.64
CA PRO A 535 -16.71 14.25 -22.58
C PRO A 535 -16.40 15.02 -21.28
N THR A 536 -16.23 14.32 -20.16
CA THR A 536 -15.92 14.90 -18.84
C THR A 536 -14.52 15.48 -18.74
N ASP A 537 -13.52 14.82 -19.32
CA ASP A 537 -12.15 15.33 -19.28
C ASP A 537 -11.95 16.49 -20.27
N VAL A 538 -12.65 16.47 -21.40
CA VAL A 538 -12.69 17.63 -22.32
C VAL A 538 -13.31 18.84 -21.62
N ASP A 539 -14.44 18.67 -20.92
CA ASP A 539 -15.06 19.74 -20.13
C ASP A 539 -14.06 20.31 -19.10
N TRP A 540 -13.32 19.45 -18.42
CA TRP A 540 -12.30 19.88 -17.45
C TRP A 540 -11.16 20.67 -18.08
N ILE A 541 -10.62 20.25 -19.22
CA ILE A 541 -9.57 21.04 -19.88
C ILE A 541 -10.11 22.44 -20.22
N LEU A 542 -11.37 22.51 -20.69
CA LEU A 542 -12.02 23.77 -21.06
C LEU A 542 -12.30 24.67 -19.85
N ASP A 543 -12.63 24.10 -18.70
CA ASP A 543 -13.06 24.83 -17.50
C ASP A 543 -11.89 25.18 -16.55
N THR A 544 -10.86 24.33 -16.50
CA THR A 544 -9.75 24.47 -15.55
C THR A 544 -8.69 25.46 -16.02
N PHE A 545 -8.39 25.49 -17.32
CA PHE A 545 -7.35 26.35 -17.88
C PHE A 545 -7.93 27.66 -18.44
N LYS A 546 -7.29 28.79 -18.10
CA LYS A 546 -7.65 30.11 -18.65
C LYS A 546 -7.35 30.18 -20.16
N ASP A 547 -8.06 31.05 -20.89
CA ASP A 547 -7.90 31.20 -22.35
C ASP A 547 -6.46 31.52 -22.80
N ALA A 548 -5.68 32.21 -21.95
CA ALA A 548 -4.30 32.57 -22.23
C ALA A 548 -3.27 31.44 -21.93
N ASP A 549 -3.69 30.34 -21.29
CA ASP A 549 -2.79 29.24 -20.96
C ASP A 549 -2.56 28.34 -22.19
N PRO A 550 -1.33 28.26 -22.74
CA PRO A 550 -1.06 27.48 -23.95
C PRO A 550 -1.33 25.99 -23.76
N ARG A 551 -1.27 25.46 -22.53
CA ARG A 551 -1.53 24.04 -22.25
C ARG A 551 -2.97 23.64 -22.57
N ARG A 552 -3.91 24.58 -22.47
CA ARG A 552 -5.33 24.32 -22.77
C ARG A 552 -5.51 23.83 -24.20
N ALA A 553 -4.90 24.54 -25.16
CA ALA A 553 -4.97 24.18 -26.57
C ALA A 553 -4.18 22.89 -26.84
N THR A 554 -2.97 22.75 -26.31
CA THR A 554 -2.13 21.57 -26.56
C THR A 554 -2.75 20.29 -25.99
N LEU A 555 -3.25 20.30 -24.75
CA LEU A 555 -3.90 19.13 -24.15
C LEU A 555 -5.18 18.74 -24.89
N LEU A 556 -6.00 19.72 -25.31
CA LEU A 556 -7.18 19.44 -26.15
C LEU A 556 -6.80 18.78 -27.46
N ILE A 557 -5.78 19.31 -28.15
CA ILE A 557 -5.32 18.78 -29.44
C ILE A 557 -4.79 17.35 -29.25
N ASP A 558 -3.92 17.11 -28.27
CA ASP A 558 -3.35 15.78 -27.99
C ASP A 558 -4.46 14.77 -27.65
N THR A 559 -5.39 15.14 -26.77
CA THR A 559 -6.52 14.29 -26.36
C THR A 559 -7.41 13.91 -27.54
N LEU A 560 -7.78 14.89 -28.36
CA LEU A 560 -8.68 14.67 -29.50
C LEU A 560 -7.96 13.96 -30.66
N GLN A 561 -6.65 14.16 -30.83
CA GLN A 561 -5.85 13.43 -31.82
C GLN A 561 -5.84 11.93 -31.53
N GLU A 562 -5.72 11.54 -30.25
CA GLU A 562 -5.66 10.14 -29.82
C GLU A 562 -7.05 9.47 -29.74
N ALA A 563 -8.14 10.24 -29.72
CA ALA A 563 -9.52 9.73 -29.62
C ALA A 563 -9.94 8.81 -30.80
N SER A 564 -10.58 7.70 -30.51
CA SER A 564 -11.27 6.87 -31.51
C SER A 564 -12.47 7.59 -32.13
N ARG A 565 -13.03 7.02 -33.20
CA ARG A 565 -14.23 7.55 -33.86
C ARG A 565 -15.42 7.65 -32.90
N ASP A 566 -15.62 6.62 -32.08
CA ASP A 566 -16.75 6.53 -31.16
C ASP A 566 -16.59 7.51 -29.99
N GLU A 567 -15.36 7.72 -29.50
CA GLU A 567 -15.05 8.72 -28.48
C GLU A 567 -15.29 10.14 -28.99
N LEU A 568 -14.85 10.46 -30.22
CA LEU A 568 -15.16 11.75 -30.84
C LEU A 568 -16.68 11.97 -30.95
N GLN A 569 -17.45 10.95 -31.35
CA GLN A 569 -18.91 11.04 -31.38
C GLN A 569 -19.50 11.27 -29.98
N SER A 570 -18.97 10.61 -28.96
CA SER A 570 -19.41 10.80 -27.58
C SER A 570 -19.11 12.21 -27.06
N ILE A 571 -17.93 12.75 -27.34
CA ILE A 571 -17.51 14.10 -26.93
C ILE A 571 -18.41 15.14 -27.59
N PHE A 572 -18.49 15.14 -28.92
CA PHE A 572 -19.22 16.15 -29.67
C PHE A 572 -20.74 15.91 -29.72
N GLY A 573 -21.23 14.80 -29.17
CA GLY A 573 -22.66 14.58 -28.90
C GLY A 573 -23.20 15.49 -27.78
N ARG A 574 -22.34 16.03 -26.90
CA ARG A 574 -22.75 17.03 -25.90
C ARG A 574 -23.00 18.39 -26.54
N ALA A 575 -24.15 18.98 -26.22
CA ALA A 575 -24.53 20.29 -26.74
C ALA A 575 -23.48 21.36 -26.40
N GLY A 576 -23.05 22.12 -27.41
CA GLY A 576 -22.11 23.24 -27.25
C GLY A 576 -20.62 22.85 -27.20
N HIS A 577 -20.27 21.57 -27.10
CA HIS A 577 -18.86 21.13 -27.08
C HIS A 577 -18.11 21.56 -28.33
N LEU A 578 -18.70 21.39 -29.51
CA LEU A 578 -18.07 21.78 -30.77
C LEU A 578 -17.63 23.25 -30.77
N ARG A 579 -18.54 24.17 -30.39
CA ARG A 579 -18.25 25.61 -30.34
C ARG A 579 -17.18 25.96 -29.30
N ARG A 580 -17.21 25.31 -28.14
CA ARG A 580 -16.21 25.54 -27.07
C ARG A 580 -14.83 25.06 -27.48
N VAL A 581 -14.74 23.91 -28.15
CA VAL A 581 -13.48 23.33 -28.62
C VAL A 581 -12.90 24.15 -29.78
N THR A 582 -13.70 24.51 -30.78
CA THR A 582 -13.23 25.30 -31.93
C THR A 582 -12.83 26.74 -31.53
N ALA A 583 -13.41 27.30 -30.46
CA ALA A 583 -12.97 28.58 -29.93
C ALA A 583 -11.54 28.55 -29.35
N VAL A 584 -11.07 27.38 -28.90
CA VAL A 584 -9.73 27.19 -28.32
C VAL A 584 -8.72 26.76 -29.37
N ILE A 585 -9.11 25.80 -30.22
CA ILE A 585 -8.26 25.28 -31.29
C ILE A 585 -8.28 26.27 -32.45
N ARG A 586 -7.17 26.99 -32.66
CA ARG A 586 -7.03 27.85 -33.84
C ARG A 586 -6.83 27.00 -35.10
N SER A 587 -7.40 27.44 -36.23
CA SER A 587 -7.14 26.86 -37.54
C SER A 587 -5.67 27.10 -37.96
N ASP A 588 -4.76 26.24 -37.51
CA ASP A 588 -3.42 26.07 -38.07
C ASP A 588 -3.33 24.73 -38.81
N ALA A 589 -2.22 24.49 -39.51
CA ALA A 589 -2.07 23.30 -40.35
C ALA A 589 -2.26 21.97 -39.58
N ARG A 590 -1.87 21.90 -38.30
CA ARG A 590 -1.97 20.69 -37.48
C ARG A 590 -3.38 20.47 -36.93
N SER A 591 -4.05 21.56 -36.58
CA SER A 591 -5.43 21.58 -36.09
C SER A 591 -6.44 21.33 -37.20
N THR A 592 -6.14 21.77 -38.43
CA THR A 592 -6.98 21.57 -39.62
C THR A 592 -7.27 20.09 -39.87
N GLU A 593 -6.25 19.24 -39.75
CA GLU A 593 -6.37 17.78 -39.95
C GLU A 593 -7.26 17.12 -38.88
N LEU A 594 -7.15 17.57 -37.63
CA LEU A 594 -7.99 17.12 -36.53
C LEU A 594 -9.46 17.57 -36.72
N LEU A 595 -9.67 18.85 -37.03
CA LEU A 595 -11.01 19.41 -37.28
C LEU A 595 -11.68 18.74 -38.48
N ALA A 596 -10.92 18.42 -39.54
CA ALA A 596 -11.41 17.63 -40.66
C ALA A 596 -11.86 16.23 -40.22
N ARG A 597 -11.07 15.55 -39.37
CA ARG A 597 -11.45 14.23 -38.82
C ARG A 597 -12.72 14.30 -37.99
N ILE A 598 -12.90 15.36 -37.21
CA ILE A 598 -14.13 15.62 -36.44
C ILE A 598 -15.33 15.81 -37.39
N ALA A 599 -15.21 16.65 -38.41
CA ALA A 599 -16.27 16.90 -39.41
C ALA A 599 -16.68 15.64 -40.19
N GLU A 600 -15.76 14.70 -40.38
CA GLU A 600 -16.03 13.40 -41.02
C GLU A 600 -16.71 12.41 -40.08
N SER A 601 -16.20 12.33 -38.85
CA SER A 601 -16.54 11.28 -37.89
C SER A 601 -17.81 11.55 -37.10
N VAL A 602 -18.08 12.83 -36.82
CA VAL A 602 -19.18 13.26 -35.94
C VAL A 602 -20.41 13.63 -36.77
N PRO A 603 -21.57 13.02 -36.51
CA PRO A 603 -22.82 13.48 -37.07
C PRO A 603 -23.21 14.80 -36.41
N MET A 604 -23.25 15.89 -37.18
CA MET A 604 -23.59 17.21 -36.67
C MET A 604 -24.59 17.93 -37.60
N PRO A 605 -25.41 18.85 -37.07
CA PRO A 605 -26.34 19.62 -37.87
C PRO A 605 -25.63 20.46 -38.93
N ALA A 606 -26.30 20.73 -40.04
CA ALA A 606 -25.79 21.55 -41.12
C ALA A 606 -25.28 22.93 -40.65
N GLY A 607 -25.97 23.54 -39.69
CA GLY A 607 -25.62 24.85 -39.12
C GLY A 607 -24.29 24.88 -38.37
N ASP A 608 -23.78 23.73 -37.92
CA ASP A 608 -22.49 23.60 -37.26
C ASP A 608 -21.42 23.05 -38.22
N LEU A 609 -21.80 22.13 -39.12
CA LEU A 609 -20.90 21.54 -40.11
C LEU A 609 -20.41 22.57 -41.14
N LEU A 610 -21.29 23.44 -41.63
CA LEU A 610 -20.96 24.38 -42.69
C LEU A 610 -19.93 25.43 -42.26
N PRO A 611 -20.07 26.12 -41.10
CA PRO A 611 -19.03 27.05 -40.62
C PRO A 611 -17.68 26.37 -40.41
N LEU A 612 -17.67 25.18 -39.79
CA LEU A 612 -16.45 24.42 -39.54
C LEU A 612 -15.74 24.06 -40.84
N VAL A 613 -16.47 23.54 -41.83
CA VAL A 613 -15.89 23.18 -43.13
C VAL A 613 -15.38 24.42 -43.87
N ILE A 614 -16.11 25.54 -43.86
CA ILE A 614 -15.65 26.79 -44.49
C ILE A 614 -14.35 27.28 -43.86
N GLU A 615 -14.19 27.16 -42.55
CA GLU A 615 -13.00 27.57 -41.81
C GLU A 615 -11.76 26.75 -42.21
N ILE A 616 -11.89 25.42 -42.33
CA ILE A 616 -10.74 24.53 -42.57
C ILE A 616 -10.43 24.31 -44.06
N LEU A 617 -11.37 24.60 -44.97
CA LEU A 617 -11.24 24.32 -46.40
C LEU A 617 -10.05 25.03 -47.10
N PRO A 618 -9.64 26.26 -46.74
CA PRO A 618 -8.48 26.92 -47.34
C PRO A 618 -7.18 26.11 -47.22
N ASP A 619 -7.01 25.46 -46.07
CA ASP A 619 -5.79 24.74 -45.69
C ASP A 619 -5.87 23.23 -45.98
N LEU A 620 -7.05 22.71 -46.32
CA LEU A 620 -7.27 21.30 -46.61
C LEU A 620 -7.11 20.99 -48.11
N ALA A 621 -5.97 20.37 -48.46
CA ALA A 621 -5.66 20.00 -49.84
C ALA A 621 -6.19 18.61 -50.24
N GLY A 622 -6.35 18.40 -51.55
CA GLY A 622 -6.62 17.07 -52.14
C GLY A 622 -8.07 16.57 -51.98
N ARG A 623 -8.24 15.26 -52.18
CA ARG A 623 -9.55 14.58 -52.24
C ARG A 623 -10.39 14.76 -50.98
N ARG A 624 -9.75 14.81 -49.82
CA ARG A 624 -10.43 14.94 -48.52
C ARG A 624 -11.23 16.25 -48.42
N GLY A 625 -10.62 17.36 -48.82
CA GLY A 625 -11.29 18.66 -48.90
C GLY A 625 -12.47 18.64 -49.87
N SER A 626 -12.33 17.96 -51.02
CA SER A 626 -13.43 17.81 -51.98
C SER A 626 -14.62 17.03 -51.43
N VAL A 627 -14.38 15.93 -50.69
CA VAL A 627 -15.44 15.14 -50.06
C VAL A 627 -16.17 15.92 -48.97
N LEU A 628 -15.44 16.63 -48.11
CA LEU A 628 -16.02 17.48 -47.07
C LEU A 628 -16.82 18.64 -47.67
N ALA A 629 -16.30 19.29 -48.71
CA ALA A 629 -17.02 20.33 -49.43
C ALA A 629 -18.34 19.80 -50.02
N ALA A 630 -18.32 18.61 -50.62
CA ALA A 630 -19.52 17.97 -51.19
C ALA A 630 -20.56 17.60 -50.11
N LYS A 631 -20.13 17.18 -48.92
CA LYS A 631 -21.01 16.85 -47.78
C LYS A 631 -21.86 18.05 -47.34
N CYS A 632 -21.28 19.26 -47.35
CA CYS A 632 -21.96 20.49 -46.93
C CYS A 632 -22.67 21.23 -48.06
N LEU A 633 -22.34 20.92 -49.32
CA LEU A 633 -22.81 21.66 -50.49
C LEU A 633 -24.35 21.78 -50.53
N TYR A 634 -25.07 20.68 -50.31
CA TYR A 634 -26.52 20.66 -50.47
C TYR A 634 -27.24 21.58 -49.47
N GLU A 635 -26.77 21.60 -48.23
CA GLU A 635 -27.29 22.50 -47.20
C GLU A 635 -26.91 23.94 -47.51
N ALA A 636 -25.70 24.16 -48.04
CA ALA A 636 -25.25 25.50 -48.42
C ALA A 636 -26.06 26.07 -49.59
N LEU A 637 -26.53 25.22 -50.52
CA LEU A 637 -27.31 25.63 -51.70
C LEU A 637 -28.71 26.16 -51.36
N VAL A 638 -29.26 25.83 -50.19
CA VAL A 638 -30.60 26.29 -49.77
C VAL A 638 -30.57 27.48 -48.82
N GLN A 639 -29.39 27.87 -48.32
CA GLN A 639 -29.25 29.06 -47.47
C GLN A 639 -29.48 30.35 -48.27
N GLY A 640 -29.67 31.45 -47.52
CA GLY A 640 -29.85 32.81 -48.04
C GLY A 640 -28.74 33.25 -49.02
N SER A 641 -28.99 34.36 -49.70
CA SER A 641 -28.05 34.93 -50.67
C SER A 641 -27.60 36.29 -50.19
N ASP A 642 -26.28 36.45 -50.08
CA ASP A 642 -25.58 37.72 -49.91
C ASP A 642 -24.22 37.64 -50.62
N PRO A 643 -23.60 38.77 -50.99
CA PRO A 643 -22.37 38.76 -51.78
C PRO A 643 -21.17 38.04 -51.13
N SER A 644 -21.08 38.02 -49.80
CA SER A 644 -20.02 37.34 -49.06
C SER A 644 -20.24 35.83 -49.07
N TYR A 645 -21.46 35.41 -48.75
CA TYR A 645 -21.87 34.02 -48.78
C TYR A 645 -21.79 33.42 -50.19
N ASP A 646 -22.19 34.16 -51.21
CA ASP A 646 -22.14 33.72 -52.60
C ASP A 646 -20.69 33.45 -53.04
N LYS A 647 -19.71 34.23 -52.56
CA LYS A 647 -18.28 34.01 -52.81
C LYS A 647 -17.75 32.76 -52.09
N GLN A 648 -18.19 32.52 -50.85
CA GLN A 648 -17.86 31.30 -50.11
C GLN A 648 -18.46 30.06 -50.77
N LEU A 649 -19.72 30.14 -51.19
CA LEU A 649 -20.42 29.06 -51.90
C LEU A 649 -19.77 28.77 -53.26
N ALA A 650 -19.34 29.80 -54.01
CA ALA A 650 -18.58 29.60 -55.24
C ALA A 650 -17.28 28.80 -54.97
N THR A 651 -16.56 29.20 -53.92
CA THR A 651 -15.33 28.49 -53.49
C THR A 651 -15.65 27.04 -53.08
N LEU A 652 -16.75 26.82 -52.36
CA LEU A 652 -17.20 25.49 -51.94
C LEU A 652 -17.53 24.60 -53.16
N ILE A 653 -18.29 25.13 -54.12
CA ILE A 653 -18.63 24.45 -55.38
C ILE A 653 -17.35 24.06 -56.12
N ASP A 654 -16.40 24.97 -56.29
CA ASP A 654 -15.16 24.68 -56.99
C ASP A 654 -14.33 23.60 -56.29
N ARG A 655 -14.27 23.65 -54.95
CA ARG A 655 -13.55 22.67 -54.14
C ARG A 655 -14.13 21.26 -54.22
N THR A 656 -15.43 21.10 -54.48
CA THR A 656 -16.04 19.77 -54.66
C THR A 656 -15.45 18.98 -55.83
N GLY A 657 -14.99 19.66 -56.89
CA GLY A 657 -14.32 19.02 -58.02
C GLY A 657 -15.11 17.85 -58.63
N THR A 658 -14.50 16.67 -58.66
CA THR A 658 -15.12 15.43 -59.18
C THR A 658 -16.04 14.74 -58.18
N GLU A 659 -15.96 15.08 -56.89
CA GLU A 659 -16.74 14.46 -55.82
C GLU A 659 -18.17 15.02 -55.74
N VAL A 660 -18.49 16.05 -56.52
CA VAL A 660 -19.86 16.58 -56.61
C VAL A 660 -20.80 15.56 -57.27
N ASP A 661 -21.87 15.23 -56.58
CA ASP A 661 -23.09 14.71 -57.20
C ASP A 661 -23.90 15.92 -57.68
N ALA A 662 -23.64 16.27 -58.96
CA ALA A 662 -24.23 17.40 -59.64
C ALA A 662 -25.74 17.24 -59.85
N GLN A 663 -26.22 16.00 -60.00
CA GLN A 663 -27.66 15.73 -60.16
C GLN A 663 -28.41 16.12 -58.89
N ARG A 664 -27.90 15.70 -57.73
CA ARG A 664 -28.45 16.10 -56.43
C ARG A 664 -28.31 17.60 -56.19
N ALA A 665 -27.17 18.20 -56.53
CA ALA A 665 -26.94 19.64 -56.34
C ALA A 665 -27.94 20.48 -57.15
N ILE A 666 -28.22 20.08 -58.39
CA ILE A 666 -29.24 20.69 -59.24
C ILE A 666 -30.64 20.54 -58.62
N ARG A 667 -31.00 19.32 -58.20
CA ARG A 667 -32.33 19.05 -57.61
C ARG A 667 -32.57 19.85 -56.34
N VAL A 668 -31.58 19.91 -55.46
CA VAL A 668 -31.67 20.67 -54.20
C VAL A 668 -31.63 22.16 -54.47
N GLY A 669 -30.65 22.65 -55.24
CA GLY A 669 -30.41 24.08 -55.42
C GLY A 669 -31.39 24.81 -56.35
N ILE A 670 -32.21 24.09 -57.13
CA ILE A 670 -33.18 24.66 -58.09
C ILE A 670 -34.62 24.20 -57.74
N ALA A 671 -34.81 23.55 -56.60
CA ALA A 671 -36.12 23.05 -56.16
C ALA A 671 -37.21 24.14 -56.19
N ALA A 672 -38.43 23.74 -56.56
CA ALA A 672 -39.52 24.68 -56.88
C ALA A 672 -39.99 25.54 -55.69
N ASP A 673 -39.73 25.09 -54.47
CA ASP A 673 -40.01 25.77 -53.20
C ASP A 673 -38.96 26.81 -52.79
N LEU A 674 -37.79 26.82 -53.44
CA LEU A 674 -36.76 27.82 -53.17
C LEU A 674 -37.09 29.19 -53.77
N ALA A 675 -36.71 30.24 -53.03
CA ALA A 675 -36.87 31.63 -53.43
C ALA A 675 -36.04 31.97 -54.69
N THR A 676 -36.63 32.79 -55.58
CA THR A 676 -36.01 33.24 -56.83
C THR A 676 -34.55 33.71 -56.72
N PRO A 677 -34.14 34.52 -55.71
CA PRO A 677 -32.75 34.96 -55.60
C PRO A 677 -31.75 33.80 -55.39
N ILE A 678 -32.12 32.80 -54.58
CA ILE A 678 -31.29 31.63 -54.25
C ILE A 678 -31.09 30.77 -55.51
N VAL A 679 -32.19 30.48 -56.22
CA VAL A 679 -32.14 29.68 -57.45
C VAL A 679 -31.34 30.40 -58.54
N SER A 680 -31.55 31.71 -58.67
CA SER A 680 -30.85 32.53 -59.64
C SER A 680 -29.34 32.56 -59.37
N ARG A 681 -28.94 32.73 -58.09
CA ARG A 681 -27.55 32.60 -57.66
C ARG A 681 -26.99 31.23 -58.01
N ASN A 682 -27.67 30.14 -57.65
CA ASN A 682 -27.19 28.78 -57.88
C ASN A 682 -26.91 28.50 -59.36
N LEU A 683 -27.82 28.88 -60.25
CA LEU A 683 -27.64 28.74 -61.69
C LEU A 683 -26.42 29.49 -62.21
N VAL A 684 -26.20 30.72 -61.72
CA VAL A 684 -25.00 31.50 -62.07
C VAL A 684 -23.74 30.85 -61.55
N LEU A 685 -23.74 30.34 -60.31
CA LEU A 685 -22.59 29.67 -59.72
C LEU A 685 -22.26 28.33 -60.38
N PHE A 686 -23.27 27.54 -60.78
CA PHE A 686 -23.04 26.29 -61.50
C PHE A 686 -22.40 26.53 -62.88
N ASP A 687 -22.79 27.60 -63.58
CA ASP A 687 -22.17 28.00 -64.85
C ASP A 687 -20.77 28.58 -64.67
N ALA A 688 -20.55 29.33 -63.60
CA ALA A 688 -19.26 29.97 -63.28
C ALA A 688 -18.23 29.03 -62.62
N ALA A 689 -18.63 27.81 -62.26
CA ALA A 689 -17.77 26.85 -61.60
C ALA A 689 -16.51 26.51 -62.44
N ALA A 690 -15.45 26.07 -61.77
CA ALA A 690 -14.20 25.65 -62.37
C ALA A 690 -14.44 24.54 -63.43
N PRO A 691 -13.63 24.46 -64.51
CA PRO A 691 -13.92 23.60 -65.66
C PRO A 691 -14.20 22.13 -65.31
N VAL A 692 -13.53 21.58 -64.30
CA VAL A 692 -13.73 20.20 -63.83
C VAL A 692 -15.12 20.01 -63.21
N THR A 693 -15.50 20.90 -62.28
CA THR A 693 -16.80 20.86 -61.60
C THR A 693 -17.94 21.21 -62.56
N ARG A 694 -17.77 22.26 -63.39
CA ARG A 694 -18.76 22.66 -64.40
C ARG A 694 -19.10 21.53 -65.37
N LYS A 695 -18.10 20.74 -65.78
CA LYS A 695 -18.31 19.56 -66.64
C LYS A 695 -19.24 18.52 -65.99
N ARG A 696 -19.23 18.38 -64.65
CA ARG A 696 -20.16 17.49 -63.92
C ARG A 696 -21.60 18.01 -64.02
N PHE A 697 -21.82 19.30 -63.81
CA PHE A 697 -23.16 19.91 -63.97
C PHE A 697 -23.70 19.81 -65.40
N ILE A 698 -22.85 20.02 -66.40
CA ILE A 698 -23.22 19.92 -67.81
C ILE A 698 -23.54 18.48 -68.25
N ASN A 699 -23.06 17.46 -67.54
CA ASN A 699 -23.47 16.08 -67.81
C ASN A 699 -24.88 15.76 -67.31
N GLU A 700 -25.39 16.50 -66.31
CA GLU A 700 -26.64 16.22 -65.61
C GLU A 700 -27.80 17.15 -66.03
N LEU A 701 -27.83 17.58 -67.29
CA LEU A 701 -28.77 18.59 -67.78
C LEU A 701 -30.22 18.14 -67.91
N GLU A 702 -30.47 16.84 -67.93
CA GLU A 702 -31.84 16.32 -67.81
C GLU A 702 -32.41 16.72 -66.45
N ALA A 703 -31.63 16.62 -65.36
CA ALA A 703 -32.04 17.10 -64.04
C ALA A 703 -32.22 18.63 -64.02
N LEU A 704 -31.35 19.39 -64.71
CA LEU A 704 -31.51 20.84 -64.82
C LEU A 704 -32.84 21.19 -65.49
N THR A 705 -33.13 20.52 -66.61
CA THR A 705 -34.36 20.69 -67.37
C THR A 705 -35.58 20.36 -66.53
N ASP A 706 -35.56 19.23 -65.82
CA ASP A 706 -36.67 18.79 -64.98
C ASP A 706 -36.93 19.77 -63.83
N MET A 707 -35.87 20.29 -63.18
CA MET A 707 -36.03 21.27 -62.11
C MET A 707 -36.52 22.63 -62.60
N VAL A 708 -36.05 23.09 -63.77
CA VAL A 708 -36.57 24.33 -64.36
C VAL A 708 -38.05 24.19 -64.71
N MET A 709 -38.47 23.07 -65.33
CA MET A 709 -39.87 22.83 -65.67
C MET A 709 -40.77 22.60 -64.45
N ALA A 710 -40.23 22.05 -63.37
CA ALA A 710 -40.97 21.87 -62.11
C ALA A 710 -41.44 23.21 -61.51
N ARG A 711 -40.75 24.29 -61.83
CA ARG A 711 -41.19 25.66 -61.51
C ARG A 711 -42.28 26.05 -62.52
N ARG A 712 -43.55 25.95 -62.13
CA ARG A 712 -44.73 26.19 -63.01
C ARG A 712 -44.64 27.48 -63.82
N THR A 713 -43.99 28.51 -63.27
CA THR A 713 -43.60 29.75 -63.94
C THR A 713 -42.09 29.89 -63.91
N LEU A 714 -41.48 30.41 -64.98
CA LEU A 714 -40.03 30.64 -65.06
C LEU A 714 -39.61 31.88 -64.25
N ASP A 715 -39.59 31.74 -62.94
CA ASP A 715 -39.31 32.77 -61.93
C ASP A 715 -37.82 32.81 -61.54
N ILE A 716 -36.96 32.96 -62.55
CA ILE A 716 -35.51 33.16 -62.40
C ILE A 716 -35.07 34.46 -63.08
N THR A 717 -33.96 35.05 -62.63
CA THR A 717 -33.41 36.25 -63.28
C THR A 717 -32.95 35.95 -64.71
N TYR A 718 -32.90 36.99 -65.53
CA TYR A 718 -32.40 36.86 -66.90
C TYR A 718 -30.97 36.31 -66.95
N GLN A 719 -30.10 36.76 -66.03
CA GLN A 719 -28.71 36.31 -65.93
C GLN A 719 -28.63 34.80 -65.59
N ALA A 720 -29.48 34.32 -64.70
CA ALA A 720 -29.55 32.91 -64.35
C ALA A 720 -30.06 32.05 -65.51
N ALA A 721 -31.05 32.55 -66.26
CA ALA A 721 -31.54 31.89 -67.47
C ALA A 721 -30.47 31.86 -68.59
N GLU A 722 -29.67 32.91 -68.70
CA GLU A 722 -28.54 32.95 -69.63
C GLU A 722 -27.43 31.97 -69.23
N ALA A 723 -27.12 31.86 -67.93
CA ALA A 723 -26.20 30.87 -67.38
C ALA A 723 -26.67 29.44 -67.69
N ALA A 724 -27.93 29.11 -67.40
CA ALA A 724 -28.54 27.83 -67.76
C ALA A 724 -28.49 27.58 -69.28
N SER A 725 -28.74 28.60 -70.10
CA SER A 725 -28.65 28.53 -71.56
C SER A 725 -27.24 28.21 -72.05
N ARG A 726 -26.20 28.82 -71.46
CA ARG A 726 -24.79 28.49 -71.77
C ARG A 726 -24.45 27.06 -71.38
N MET A 727 -24.81 26.64 -70.17
CA MET A 727 -24.60 25.26 -69.72
C MET A 727 -25.28 24.25 -70.65
N LEU A 728 -26.53 24.49 -71.03
CA LEU A 728 -27.26 23.67 -72.00
C LEU A 728 -26.56 23.62 -73.34
N TRP A 729 -26.15 24.78 -73.88
CA TRP A 729 -25.48 24.84 -75.18
C TRP A 729 -24.13 24.10 -75.20
N ASP A 730 -23.28 24.35 -74.19
CA ASP A 730 -21.94 23.78 -74.10
C ASP A 730 -21.96 22.26 -73.95
N SER A 731 -23.06 21.73 -73.41
CA SER A 731 -23.29 20.28 -73.26
C SER A 731 -23.35 19.51 -74.55
N ALA A 732 -23.63 20.18 -75.68
CA ALA A 732 -23.61 19.55 -76.97
C ALA A 732 -22.25 18.89 -77.27
N SER A 733 -21.16 19.44 -76.71
CA SER A 733 -19.81 18.91 -76.86
C SER A 733 -19.52 17.69 -75.96
N VAL A 734 -20.32 17.47 -74.91
CA VAL A 734 -20.09 16.42 -73.89
C VAL A 734 -21.13 15.30 -74.00
N ASN A 735 -22.42 15.63 -74.12
CA ASN A 735 -23.54 14.70 -74.24
C ASN A 735 -24.55 15.21 -75.28
N LYS A 736 -24.23 15.02 -76.56
CA LYS A 736 -25.09 15.46 -77.68
C LYS A 736 -26.51 14.88 -77.59
N ARG A 737 -26.68 13.60 -77.27
CA ARG A 737 -28.01 12.96 -77.19
C ARG A 737 -28.85 13.53 -76.05
N GLY A 738 -28.25 13.66 -74.85
CA GLY A 738 -28.90 14.27 -73.69
C GLY A 738 -29.28 15.73 -73.94
N TYR A 739 -28.41 16.51 -74.59
CA TYR A 739 -28.69 17.89 -74.97
C TYR A 739 -29.93 18.03 -75.87
N VAL A 740 -30.03 17.21 -76.93
CA VAL A 740 -31.20 17.24 -77.83
C VAL A 740 -32.48 16.84 -77.07
N ARG A 741 -32.41 15.80 -76.23
CA ARG A 741 -33.57 15.35 -75.44
C ARG A 741 -34.03 16.39 -74.43
N ALA A 742 -33.10 16.97 -73.66
CA ALA A 742 -33.35 18.06 -72.74
C ALA A 742 -33.98 19.26 -73.45
N SER A 743 -33.42 19.66 -74.60
CA SER A 743 -33.94 20.76 -75.41
C SER A 743 -35.34 20.49 -75.95
N ALA A 744 -35.62 19.27 -76.40
CA ALA A 744 -36.94 18.86 -76.88
C ALA A 744 -38.01 18.95 -75.79
N ARG A 745 -37.69 18.50 -74.57
CA ARG A 745 -38.58 18.58 -73.41
C ARG A 745 -38.79 20.01 -72.93
N LEU A 746 -37.72 20.80 -72.89
CA LEU A 746 -37.75 22.17 -72.36
C LEU A 746 -38.39 23.17 -73.33
N LEU A 747 -38.34 22.93 -74.65
CA LEU A 747 -38.81 23.87 -75.67
C LEU A 747 -40.30 24.21 -75.54
N PRO A 748 -41.25 23.25 -75.42
CA PRO A 748 -42.66 23.57 -75.20
C PRO A 748 -42.88 24.45 -73.97
N TYR A 749 -42.25 24.09 -72.84
CA TYR A 749 -42.31 24.88 -71.62
C TYR A 749 -41.79 26.30 -71.86
N VAL A 750 -40.63 26.48 -72.49
CA VAL A 750 -40.07 27.81 -72.81
C VAL A 750 -41.00 28.61 -73.74
N MET A 751 -41.65 27.97 -74.72
CA MET A 751 -42.57 28.63 -75.65
C MET A 751 -43.84 29.17 -74.95
N GLU A 752 -44.25 28.57 -73.84
CA GLU A 752 -45.41 29.00 -73.05
C GLU A 752 -45.09 30.17 -72.09
N GLN A 753 -43.81 30.41 -71.79
CA GLN A 753 -43.40 31.46 -70.86
C GLN A 753 -43.29 32.82 -71.56
N HIS A 754 -43.92 33.87 -70.99
CA HIS A 754 -43.94 35.21 -71.60
C HIS A 754 -42.80 36.15 -71.17
N GLY A 755 -41.97 35.77 -70.20
CA GLY A 755 -40.94 36.64 -69.61
C GLY A 755 -39.61 36.68 -70.40
N PRO A 756 -38.74 37.68 -70.15
CA PRO A 756 -37.44 37.80 -70.82
C PRO A 756 -36.47 36.64 -70.49
N SER A 757 -36.60 35.99 -69.32
CA SER A 757 -35.79 34.82 -68.97
C SER A 757 -36.03 33.63 -69.90
N ALA A 758 -37.24 33.50 -70.44
CA ALA A 758 -37.58 32.44 -71.41
C ALA A 758 -36.82 32.62 -72.72
N SER A 759 -36.67 33.88 -73.18
CA SER A 759 -35.90 34.15 -74.40
C SER A 759 -34.42 33.83 -74.24
N ALA A 760 -33.84 33.92 -73.04
CA ALA A 760 -32.45 33.50 -72.81
C ALA A 760 -32.27 31.98 -72.99
N LEU A 761 -33.17 31.16 -72.41
CA LEU A 761 -33.15 29.70 -72.57
C LEU A 761 -33.39 29.27 -74.01
N LEU A 762 -34.27 29.99 -74.73
CA LEU A 762 -34.60 29.75 -76.13
C LEU A 762 -33.36 29.61 -77.02
N VAL A 763 -32.35 30.45 -76.76
CA VAL A 763 -31.07 30.50 -77.49
C VAL A 763 -30.36 29.14 -77.50
N ALA A 764 -30.55 28.32 -76.46
CA ALA A 764 -29.96 26.99 -76.38
C ALA A 764 -30.92 25.88 -76.81
N VAL A 765 -32.23 26.00 -76.55
CA VAL A 765 -33.17 24.87 -76.73
C VAL A 765 -33.80 24.79 -78.12
N PHE A 766 -34.04 25.91 -78.79
CA PHE A 766 -34.66 25.89 -80.13
C PHE A 766 -33.73 25.35 -81.23
N PRO A 767 -32.44 25.73 -81.31
CA PRO A 767 -31.55 25.28 -82.38
C PRO A 767 -31.38 23.77 -82.56
N PRO A 768 -31.18 22.95 -81.51
CA PRO A 768 -31.02 21.50 -81.69
C PRO A 768 -32.32 20.85 -82.14
N VAL A 769 -33.46 21.26 -81.57
CA VAL A 769 -34.77 20.74 -81.98
C VAL A 769 -35.03 21.09 -83.44
N TYR A 770 -34.80 22.35 -83.85
CA TYR A 770 -34.97 22.78 -85.24
C TYR A 770 -34.10 21.98 -86.21
N ARG A 771 -32.84 21.69 -85.84
CA ARG A 771 -31.94 20.86 -86.67
C ARG A 771 -32.39 19.40 -86.79
N GLU A 772 -32.98 18.83 -85.75
CA GLU A 772 -33.58 17.49 -85.87
C GLU A 772 -34.83 17.51 -86.74
N LEU A 773 -35.64 18.57 -86.69
CA LEU A 773 -36.80 18.74 -87.58
C LEU A 773 -36.43 18.91 -89.06
N GLN A 774 -35.20 19.28 -89.37
CA GLN A 774 -34.66 19.34 -90.74
C GLN A 774 -34.27 17.97 -91.30
N GLN A 775 -34.09 16.96 -90.45
CA GLN A 775 -33.73 15.62 -90.89
C GLN A 775 -34.95 14.85 -91.39
N GLU A 776 -34.73 13.93 -92.34
CA GLU A 776 -35.80 13.10 -92.91
C GLU A 776 -36.40 12.15 -91.86
N SER A 777 -35.54 11.50 -91.07
CA SER A 777 -35.91 10.61 -89.96
C SER A 777 -35.84 11.33 -88.61
N LEU A 778 -36.92 11.28 -87.83
CA LEU A 778 -36.95 11.83 -86.47
C LEU A 778 -36.60 10.77 -85.42
N PRO A 779 -35.83 11.13 -84.39
CA PRO A 779 -35.75 10.33 -83.18
C PRO A 779 -37.14 10.09 -82.56
N GLU A 780 -37.41 8.87 -82.07
CA GLU A 780 -38.72 8.49 -81.50
C GLU A 780 -39.21 9.47 -80.43
N PHE A 781 -38.35 9.92 -79.51
CA PHE A 781 -38.76 10.84 -78.45
C PHE A 781 -39.28 12.19 -78.97
N LEU A 782 -38.80 12.68 -80.12
CA LEU A 782 -39.31 13.93 -80.72
C LEU A 782 -40.69 13.75 -81.34
N SER A 783 -40.99 12.55 -81.85
CA SER A 783 -42.31 12.24 -82.41
C SER A 783 -43.41 12.20 -81.36
N PHE A 784 -43.08 11.84 -80.11
CA PHE A 784 -44.02 11.88 -78.98
C PHE A 784 -44.24 13.30 -78.42
N VAL A 785 -43.20 14.15 -78.44
CA VAL A 785 -43.28 15.52 -77.89
C VAL A 785 -43.94 16.49 -78.86
N PHE A 786 -43.81 16.27 -80.17
CA PHE A 786 -44.39 17.13 -81.20
C PHE A 786 -45.29 16.32 -82.15
N MET A 787 -46.62 16.47 -81.99
CA MET A 787 -47.59 15.94 -82.96
C MET A 787 -47.65 16.86 -84.20
N PHE A 788 -47.07 16.41 -85.31
CA PHE A 788 -47.11 17.15 -86.58
C PHE A 788 -48.21 16.62 -87.51
N LEU A 789 -49.09 17.50 -87.95
CA LEU A 789 -50.09 17.23 -89.00
C LEU A 789 -49.62 17.67 -90.40
N ASP A 790 -48.60 18.53 -90.50
CA ASP A 790 -48.03 19.05 -91.75
C ASP A 790 -46.68 18.36 -92.05
N TRP A 791 -46.37 18.18 -93.34
CA TRP A 791 -45.13 17.53 -93.79
C TRP A 791 -43.90 18.44 -93.62
N ASP A 792 -44.07 19.78 -93.68
CA ASP A 792 -43.01 20.75 -93.43
C ASP A 792 -42.94 21.12 -91.94
N ARG A 793 -42.28 20.26 -91.16
CA ARG A 793 -42.10 20.39 -89.70
C ARG A 793 -41.38 21.69 -89.31
N CYS A 794 -40.38 22.10 -90.11
CA CYS A 794 -39.63 23.35 -89.90
C CYS A 794 -40.50 24.60 -90.09
N LYS A 795 -41.48 24.57 -91.00
CA LYS A 795 -42.45 25.66 -91.16
C LYS A 795 -43.39 25.78 -89.95
N ILE A 796 -43.83 24.68 -89.35
CA ILE A 796 -44.59 24.70 -88.10
C ILE A 796 -43.75 25.34 -86.98
N ALA A 797 -42.52 24.86 -86.77
CA ALA A 797 -41.63 25.39 -85.73
C ALA A 797 -41.33 26.89 -85.90
N ARG A 798 -41.08 27.35 -87.13
CA ARG A 798 -40.89 28.78 -87.45
C ARG A 798 -42.13 29.62 -87.13
N ARG A 799 -43.32 29.13 -87.49
CA ARG A 799 -44.59 29.82 -87.21
C ARG A 799 -44.89 29.89 -85.72
N GLY A 800 -44.66 28.79 -84.99
CA GLY A 800 -44.80 28.74 -83.53
C GLY A 800 -43.85 29.71 -82.84
N LEU A 801 -42.57 29.69 -83.21
CA LEU A 801 -41.57 30.63 -82.70
C LEU A 801 -41.95 32.09 -82.98
N ALA A 802 -42.39 32.40 -84.20
CA ALA A 802 -42.81 33.74 -84.58
C ALA A 802 -44.05 34.22 -83.80
N GLN A 803 -44.99 33.32 -83.54
CA GLN A 803 -46.16 33.62 -82.72
C GLN A 803 -45.76 33.92 -81.28
N ALA A 804 -44.98 33.04 -80.65
CA ALA A 804 -44.56 33.19 -79.27
C ALA A 804 -43.69 34.45 -79.06
N ALA A 805 -42.79 34.75 -79.99
CA ALA A 805 -41.91 35.92 -79.92
C ALA A 805 -42.67 37.27 -80.00
N LEU A 806 -43.75 37.35 -80.79
CA LEU A 806 -44.53 38.58 -80.95
C LEU A 806 -45.57 38.80 -79.82
N HIS A 807 -45.98 37.74 -79.12
CA HIS A 807 -46.96 37.80 -78.03
C HIS A 807 -46.33 37.68 -76.63
N SER A 808 -45.01 37.78 -76.52
CA SER A 808 -44.27 37.68 -75.26
C SER A 808 -43.35 38.87 -75.05
N ARG A 809 -42.89 39.06 -73.81
CA ARG A 809 -41.86 40.07 -73.45
C ARG A 809 -40.45 39.53 -73.66
N TRP A 810 -40.28 38.68 -74.67
CA TRP A 810 -38.99 38.10 -75.03
C TRP A 810 -38.05 39.17 -75.58
N ARG A 811 -36.76 39.05 -75.30
CA ARG A 811 -35.77 39.95 -75.89
C ARG A 811 -35.61 39.59 -77.37
N PRO A 812 -35.88 40.51 -78.31
CA PRO A 812 -35.82 40.21 -79.73
C PRO A 812 -34.45 39.67 -80.18
N ARG A 813 -33.37 40.19 -79.58
CA ARG A 813 -32.00 39.74 -79.84
C ARG A 813 -31.77 38.26 -79.56
N ASP A 814 -32.41 37.70 -78.53
CA ASP A 814 -32.21 36.30 -78.13
C ASP A 814 -32.90 35.37 -79.13
N VAL A 815 -34.08 35.75 -79.62
CA VAL A 815 -34.79 35.03 -80.69
C VAL A 815 -33.96 35.05 -81.98
N ALA A 816 -33.37 36.19 -82.33
CA ALA A 816 -32.48 36.28 -83.48
C ALA A 816 -31.20 35.46 -83.31
N PHE A 817 -30.65 35.42 -82.09
CA PHE A 817 -29.51 34.58 -81.77
C PHE A 817 -29.85 33.08 -81.84
N ALA A 818 -31.01 32.67 -81.33
CA ALA A 818 -31.54 31.32 -81.49
C ALA A 818 -31.70 30.96 -82.98
N ALA A 819 -32.22 31.88 -83.79
CA ALA A 819 -32.40 31.68 -85.22
C ALA A 819 -31.07 31.48 -85.97
N ALA A 820 -30.04 32.24 -85.60
CA ALA A 820 -28.68 32.07 -86.12
C ALA A 820 -28.04 30.75 -85.68
N ARG A 821 -28.15 30.40 -84.39
CA ARG A 821 -27.69 29.10 -83.88
C ARG A 821 -28.40 27.91 -84.52
N ALA A 822 -29.64 28.08 -84.95
CA ALA A 822 -30.40 27.07 -85.69
C ALA A 822 -29.92 26.88 -87.15
N GLY A 823 -29.07 27.77 -87.66
CA GLY A 823 -28.54 27.73 -89.03
C GLY A 823 -29.51 28.25 -90.09
N ASP A 824 -30.62 28.88 -89.71
CA ASP A 824 -31.68 29.32 -90.63
C ASP A 824 -32.25 30.71 -90.27
N ALA A 825 -31.33 31.61 -89.90
CA ALA A 825 -31.68 32.98 -89.47
C ALA A 825 -32.56 33.70 -90.48
N GLU A 826 -32.26 33.59 -91.78
CA GLU A 826 -33.02 34.26 -92.84
C GLU A 826 -34.48 33.82 -92.86
N ARG A 827 -34.77 32.51 -92.94
CA ARG A 827 -36.16 32.07 -93.06
C ARG A 827 -36.95 32.22 -91.77
N ILE A 828 -36.30 32.03 -90.61
CA ILE A 828 -36.93 32.24 -89.30
C ILE A 828 -37.32 33.72 -89.14
N LEU A 829 -36.37 34.65 -89.32
CA LEU A 829 -36.61 36.08 -89.18
C LEU A 829 -37.58 36.61 -90.24
N ARG A 830 -37.53 36.09 -91.47
CA ARG A 830 -38.50 36.40 -92.54
C ARG A 830 -39.92 35.96 -92.16
N THR A 831 -40.06 34.85 -91.44
CA THR A 831 -41.37 34.37 -90.95
C THR A 831 -41.93 35.29 -89.87
N ILE A 832 -41.07 35.86 -89.01
CA ILE A 832 -41.45 36.88 -88.01
C ILE A 832 -41.85 38.18 -88.73
N ALA A 833 -41.04 38.64 -89.69
CA ALA A 833 -41.24 39.89 -90.42
C ALA A 833 -42.58 39.97 -91.17
N LYS A 834 -43.09 38.83 -91.63
CA LYS A 834 -44.37 38.71 -92.36
C LYS A 834 -45.62 38.87 -91.49
N ARG A 835 -45.49 38.91 -90.17
CA ARG A 835 -46.60 39.02 -89.23
C ARG A 835 -46.71 40.44 -88.67
N ASP A 836 -47.88 40.78 -88.14
CA ASP A 836 -48.14 42.06 -87.50
C ASP A 836 -47.18 42.28 -86.32
N GLY A 837 -46.53 43.45 -86.27
CA GLY A 837 -45.47 43.76 -85.31
C GLY A 837 -44.06 43.23 -85.67
N GLY A 838 -43.94 42.38 -86.70
CA GLY A 838 -42.68 41.74 -87.11
C GLY A 838 -41.59 42.70 -87.58
N MET A 839 -41.93 43.79 -88.27
CA MET A 839 -40.95 44.80 -88.71
C MET A 839 -40.40 45.65 -87.56
N SER A 840 -41.22 45.91 -86.54
CA SER A 840 -40.79 46.56 -85.29
C SER A 840 -39.81 45.66 -84.53
N PHE A 841 -40.15 44.36 -84.43
CA PHE A 841 -39.29 43.34 -83.86
C PHE A 841 -37.89 43.30 -84.52
N LEU A 842 -37.82 43.28 -85.86
CA LEU A 842 -36.52 43.31 -86.56
C LEU A 842 -35.73 44.59 -86.33
N THR A 843 -36.42 45.70 -86.08
CA THR A 843 -35.77 46.98 -85.75
C THR A 843 -35.17 46.93 -84.35
N SER A 844 -35.87 46.36 -83.37
CA SER A 844 -35.32 46.10 -82.02
C SER A 844 -34.10 45.17 -82.07
N VAL A 845 -34.13 44.11 -82.90
CA VAL A 845 -32.95 43.25 -83.12
C VAL A 845 -31.79 44.03 -83.71
N SER A 846 -32.04 44.92 -84.68
CA SER A 846 -31.00 45.73 -85.32
C SER A 846 -30.34 46.70 -84.34
N ASN A 847 -31.14 47.29 -83.45
CA ASN A 847 -30.66 48.24 -82.44
C ASN A 847 -29.79 47.56 -81.36
N ASP A 848 -30.06 46.30 -81.04
CA ASP A 848 -29.32 45.51 -80.05
C ASP A 848 -28.44 44.42 -80.71
N ILE A 849 -28.08 44.58 -81.98
CA ILE A 849 -27.34 43.54 -82.72
C ILE A 849 -25.90 43.33 -82.21
N THR A 850 -25.35 44.35 -81.55
CA THR A 850 -24.00 44.33 -80.99
C THR A 850 -23.86 43.40 -79.78
N SER A 851 -24.95 43.08 -79.10
CA SER A 851 -24.96 42.14 -77.97
C SER A 851 -25.04 40.67 -78.39
N ILE A 852 -25.29 40.37 -79.67
CA ILE A 852 -25.21 39.01 -80.21
C ILE A 852 -23.72 38.67 -80.47
N PRO A 853 -23.22 37.50 -80.02
CA PRO A 853 -21.83 37.13 -80.24
C PRO A 853 -21.55 36.70 -81.70
N GLU A 854 -20.30 36.85 -82.14
CA GLU A 854 -19.83 36.30 -83.41
C GLU A 854 -19.72 34.76 -83.35
N PRO A 855 -19.98 34.02 -84.45
CA PRO A 855 -20.32 34.46 -85.80
C PRO A 855 -21.83 34.75 -86.03
N ALA A 856 -22.68 34.51 -85.02
CA ALA A 856 -24.13 34.64 -85.15
C ALA A 856 -24.56 36.07 -85.50
N LYS A 857 -23.88 37.08 -84.95
CA LYS A 857 -24.09 38.50 -85.29
C LYS A 857 -24.08 38.77 -86.79
N LYS A 858 -23.04 38.30 -87.51
CA LYS A 858 -22.95 38.45 -88.97
C LYS A 858 -24.08 37.73 -89.70
N GLN A 859 -24.48 36.56 -89.22
CA GLN A 859 -25.59 35.79 -89.81
C GLN A 859 -26.93 36.54 -89.66
N VAL A 860 -27.22 37.05 -88.46
CA VAL A 860 -28.42 37.86 -88.19
C VAL A 860 -28.40 39.14 -89.01
N TRP A 861 -27.27 39.86 -89.06
CA TRP A 861 -27.15 41.09 -89.83
C TRP A 861 -27.41 40.87 -91.32
N ARG A 862 -26.82 39.82 -91.92
CA ARG A 862 -27.05 39.44 -93.32
C ARG A 862 -28.52 39.09 -93.57
N ALA A 863 -29.13 38.30 -92.69
CA ALA A 863 -30.54 37.93 -92.77
C ALA A 863 -31.46 39.16 -92.74
N ILE A 864 -31.26 40.09 -91.80
CA ILE A 864 -32.07 41.32 -91.72
C ILE A 864 -31.89 42.19 -92.96
N LYS A 865 -30.65 42.34 -93.45
CA LYS A 865 -30.36 43.11 -94.67
C LYS A 865 -31.10 42.54 -95.88
N GLN A 866 -31.07 41.22 -96.07
CA GLN A 866 -31.78 40.54 -97.15
C GLN A 866 -33.30 40.71 -97.06
N ILE A 867 -33.88 40.57 -95.87
CA ILE A 867 -35.32 40.75 -95.65
C ILE A 867 -35.75 42.20 -95.95
N ARG A 868 -34.96 43.20 -95.55
CA ARG A 868 -35.25 44.62 -95.80
C ARG A 868 -35.07 45.04 -97.26
N SER A 869 -34.24 44.32 -98.03
CA SER A 869 -34.07 44.55 -99.47
C SER A 869 -35.17 43.91 -100.33
N ASP A 870 -35.99 43.00 -99.77
CA ASP A 870 -37.08 42.34 -100.47
C ASP A 870 -38.31 43.26 -100.52
N SER A 871 -38.66 43.75 -101.72
CA SER A 871 -39.73 44.73 -101.94
C SER A 871 -41.14 44.20 -101.65
N SER A 872 -41.30 42.87 -101.53
CA SER A 872 -42.58 42.19 -101.29
C SER A 872 -43.12 42.32 -99.85
N LEU A 873 -42.35 42.89 -98.93
CA LEU A 873 -42.68 43.04 -97.51
C LEU A 873 -43.00 44.48 -97.07
N ARG A 874 -42.99 45.45 -97.99
CA ARG A 874 -43.43 46.84 -97.73
C ARG A 874 -44.96 46.91 -97.70
N GLY A 875 -45.57 46.54 -96.57
CA GLY A 875 -47.01 46.68 -96.33
C GLY A 875 -47.35 47.90 -95.48
N LYS A 876 -47.98 48.89 -96.12
CA LYS A 876 -48.91 49.93 -95.62
C LYS A 876 -48.70 50.49 -94.21
N LEU A 877 -48.08 51.67 -94.14
CA LEU A 877 -48.26 52.64 -93.04
C LEU A 877 -49.69 53.19 -93.09
N PRO A 878 -50.41 53.33 -91.95
CA PRO A 878 -51.57 54.19 -91.89
C PRO A 878 -51.11 55.66 -91.80
N PHE A 879 -51.90 56.53 -92.43
CA PHE A 879 -51.83 58.00 -92.45
C PHE A 879 -50.99 58.64 -93.57
N ASP A 880 -51.65 58.85 -94.71
CA ASP A 880 -51.63 60.14 -95.42
C ASP A 880 -52.68 61.05 -94.75
N VAL A 881 -52.24 61.98 -93.89
CA VAL A 881 -52.41 63.45 -93.91
C VAL A 881 -51.41 64.02 -92.91
#